data_AF-A0A8T5AGF9-F1
#
_entry.id   AF-A0A8T5AGF9-F1
#
_cell.length_a   1.000
_cell.length_b   1.000
_cell.length_c   1.000
_cell.angle_alpha   90.00
_cell.angle_beta   90.00
_cell.angle_gamma   90.00
#
_symmetry.space_group_name_H-M   'P 1'
#
loop_
_entity.id
_entity.type
_entity.pdbx_description
1 polymer ?
#
loop_
_entity_poly.entity_id
_entity_poly.type
_entity_poly.pdbx_seq_one_letter_code
_entity_poly.pdbx_strand_id
1 'polypeptide(L)'
;MNISSSTPAYSGIPLGGLGTGSVEIRADGRFYEWQIFNNRPWRAGGEIEQYLDREGFIFALRVASDEDEPVVRFLTTSLWMDSDPDITYRLWQSIVDPYRIPWVRPVEKIDFEGKPPFAILRYTDSSFQYFGLEISMEAFSPLIPSDIKNSSIPVAILVFRFKNNGSREVEVSLLSILRNPHRISPNVKIVNKLYRSGKYTAMLLKGEGLSVDHCMFNGSLALAVLGEANSSVSIKTAPDDRRAFSNIVRRLLVDFRKDGLISGLADAEAYGLDLYGCLTKSIRIKPGNEGRVTILLAWYYPNHIDLRGVLVGHYYENIFPDVTAVLDYTVDNLDYLYSKTRRFIDTLYDASYDKWIVDLASSQITTLSKCTWLLKDGRFGVWEGGPGCCGFNTVDVAFWGITGIAYLYPDLAKNIIFNTERYILDKDKSPYYELFALAFPENMQLYRDALKKDPSIQHDLEKFKKTIREIVGKTGKDPTGRVPHFFIASLDIVDTYDRNDLLPEYILLVLLNYYWTGDRAYLSRLWESIKTVVKAVLVQHDDAGLKLMYHSPPSGYEGFSQVAEAISGVMGRRLLESLRILLSGPMYIPISVNTFDALSLLGVATFTSDLWIASLKAAIEAAKLNGFTEDAREFEKIYCCAVENFIKLLWNGEYFDNWYDPISGMRDKACMSAALTGEWYLKFLLDLDYAFDREKVVSMLKSVYKYNFKKWEGLINAVYPGKPRPALAGDMKYFNESSIPYTVGSQADTPWTGIEIPVATHMIEEGMVDEGVELLRSVHERYRSWGLYWNHIECGGHYFRVLVSLTIFNALAGARYRGVDGILRIDPKINKMDFKGPILLPGALASLAYRSTEGKISLDIEGRLGSITISGITIPVTSRFSGARVFIDGCESRFSLEFSDGCILLKFAEPVGLREGVRLSVELYS
;
A
#
# COMPACT_ATOMS: atom_id res chain seq x y z
N MET A 1 -14.57 -9.67 -2.64
CA MET A 1 -14.53 -10.18 -4.03
C MET A 1 -14.67 -11.70 -4.02
N ASN A 2 -15.54 -12.26 -4.86
CA ASN A 2 -15.80 -13.71 -4.94
C ASN A 2 -15.12 -14.34 -6.17
N ILE A 3 -14.35 -15.41 -5.95
CA ILE A 3 -13.63 -16.17 -6.97
C ILE A 3 -13.92 -17.66 -6.76
N SER A 4 -14.30 -18.39 -7.81
CA SER A 4 -14.31 -19.85 -7.79
C SER A 4 -12.90 -20.37 -8.07
N SER A 5 -12.49 -21.47 -7.44
CA SER A 5 -11.23 -22.17 -7.73
C SER A 5 -11.04 -22.62 -9.20
N SER A 6 -12.07 -22.50 -10.05
CA SER A 6 -11.98 -22.68 -11.51
C SER A 6 -11.44 -21.46 -12.28
N THR A 7 -11.41 -20.30 -11.63
CA THR A 7 -10.85 -19.04 -12.17
C THR A 7 -9.40 -18.90 -11.71
N PRO A 8 -8.43 -18.61 -12.61
CA PRO A 8 -7.06 -18.34 -12.21
C PRO A 8 -6.96 -17.18 -11.20
N ALA A 9 -6.32 -17.43 -10.06
CA ALA A 9 -6.03 -16.44 -9.03
C ALA A 9 -4.51 -16.40 -8.80
N TYR A 10 -3.86 -15.36 -9.31
CA TYR A 10 -2.41 -15.16 -9.22
C TYR A 10 -2.00 -14.31 -8.00
N SER A 11 -2.98 -13.81 -7.24
CA SER A 11 -2.81 -13.14 -5.95
C SER A 11 -3.89 -13.64 -4.97
N GLY A 12 -3.70 -13.35 -3.69
CA GLY A 12 -4.59 -13.76 -2.60
C GLY A 12 -4.62 -12.74 -1.47
N ILE A 13 -4.87 -13.21 -0.25
CA ILE A 13 -4.91 -12.36 0.94
C ILE A 13 -3.64 -12.60 1.77
N PRO A 14 -2.78 -11.58 1.98
CA PRO A 14 -1.66 -11.68 2.92
C PRO A 14 -2.18 -11.72 4.35
N LEU A 15 -1.68 -12.69 5.11
CA LEU A 15 -1.89 -12.86 6.53
C LEU A 15 -0.59 -12.45 7.24
N GLY A 16 -0.60 -11.25 7.80
CA GLY A 16 0.47 -10.66 8.60
C GLY A 16 0.14 -9.24 9.02
N GLY A 17 0.66 -8.79 10.15
CA GLY A 17 0.52 -7.42 10.64
C GLY A 17 1.47 -6.43 9.94
N LEU A 18 1.28 -5.14 10.25
CA LEU A 18 2.15 -4.05 9.82
C LEU A 18 3.59 -4.31 10.28
N GLY A 19 4.53 -4.32 9.33
CA GLY A 19 5.95 -4.56 9.58
C GLY A 19 6.34 -6.00 9.92
N THR A 20 5.39 -6.92 10.11
CA THR A 20 5.70 -8.29 10.60
C THR A 20 6.15 -9.26 9.51
N GLY A 21 6.00 -8.85 8.25
CA GLY A 21 5.91 -9.77 7.11
C GLY A 21 4.62 -10.59 7.12
N SER A 22 4.40 -11.36 6.07
CA SER A 22 3.14 -12.08 5.84
C SER A 22 3.32 -13.40 5.08
N VAL A 23 2.25 -14.19 5.04
CA VAL A 23 2.07 -15.34 4.16
C VAL A 23 0.74 -15.20 3.43
N GLU A 24 0.68 -15.46 2.12
CA GLU A 24 -0.51 -15.22 1.32
C GLU A 24 -1.36 -16.48 1.15
N ILE A 25 -2.68 -16.41 1.41
CA ILE A 25 -3.61 -17.50 1.10
C ILE A 25 -4.37 -17.25 -0.21
N ARG A 26 -4.42 -18.25 -1.09
CA ARG A 26 -5.08 -18.18 -2.41
C ARG A 26 -6.32 -19.08 -2.54
N ALA A 27 -7.03 -18.95 -3.66
CA ALA A 27 -8.29 -19.63 -3.95
C ALA A 27 -8.19 -21.16 -4.11
N ASP A 28 -6.98 -21.71 -4.18
CA ASP A 28 -6.69 -23.15 -4.20
C ASP A 28 -6.55 -23.77 -2.79
N GLY A 29 -6.61 -22.95 -1.74
CA GLY A 29 -6.43 -23.36 -0.34
C GLY A 29 -4.97 -23.43 0.13
N ARG A 30 -3.99 -22.99 -0.67
CA ARG A 30 -2.56 -23.04 -0.32
C ARG A 30 -1.98 -21.69 0.11
N PHE A 31 -0.80 -21.76 0.73
CA PHE A 31 -0.04 -20.65 1.31
C PHE A 31 1.20 -20.31 0.48
N TYR A 32 1.18 -19.15 -0.17
CA TYR A 32 2.20 -18.64 -1.08
C TYR A 32 3.01 -17.51 -0.43
N GLU A 33 4.15 -17.18 -1.03
CA GLU A 33 4.91 -15.95 -0.76
C GLU A 33 5.18 -15.69 0.73
N TRP A 34 5.88 -16.64 1.36
CA TRP A 34 6.25 -16.60 2.78
C TRP A 34 7.34 -15.55 3.06
N GLN A 35 6.91 -14.34 3.42
CA GLN A 35 7.75 -13.16 3.65
C GLN A 35 8.04 -12.88 5.13
N ILE A 36 7.50 -13.71 6.04
CA ILE A 36 7.63 -13.62 7.52
C ILE A 36 9.08 -13.57 8.06
N PHE A 37 10.08 -13.81 7.21
CA PHE A 37 11.51 -13.85 7.54
C PHE A 37 12.20 -12.50 7.25
N ASN A 38 11.71 -11.45 7.89
CA ASN A 38 12.22 -10.06 7.79
C ASN A 38 12.05 -9.37 6.43
N ASN A 39 11.05 -9.74 5.62
CA ASN A 39 10.63 -8.96 4.44
C ASN A 39 11.77 -8.59 3.45
N ARG A 40 12.72 -9.50 3.23
CA ARG A 40 13.75 -9.42 2.19
C ARG A 40 13.10 -9.47 0.79
N PRO A 41 13.68 -8.84 -0.25
CA PRO A 41 15.10 -8.52 -0.43
C PRO A 41 15.49 -7.07 -0.09
N TRP A 42 16.80 -6.85 0.02
CA TRP A 42 17.44 -5.54 -0.05
C TRP A 42 17.47 -5.06 -1.52
N ARG A 43 17.45 -3.74 -1.78
CA ARG A 43 17.28 -3.13 -3.13
C ARG A 43 18.15 -3.80 -4.22
N ALA A 44 17.65 -3.70 -5.46
CA ALA A 44 18.27 -4.08 -6.73
C ALA A 44 17.90 -5.47 -7.28
N GLY A 45 16.64 -5.89 -7.07
CA GLY A 45 16.09 -7.07 -7.75
C GLY A 45 16.67 -8.40 -7.28
N GLY A 46 17.17 -8.46 -6.04
CA GLY A 46 17.42 -9.74 -5.38
C GLY A 46 16.13 -10.56 -5.27
N GLU A 47 16.22 -11.88 -5.35
CA GLU A 47 15.05 -12.74 -5.19
C GLU A 47 14.56 -12.71 -3.73
N ILE A 48 13.24 -12.85 -3.54
CA ILE A 48 12.63 -13.01 -2.22
C ILE A 48 13.14 -14.33 -1.63
N GLU A 49 13.81 -14.28 -0.48
CA GLU A 49 14.29 -15.47 0.24
C GLU A 49 13.09 -16.32 0.73
N GLN A 50 12.73 -17.36 -0.02
CA GLN A 50 11.64 -18.27 0.34
C GLN A 50 12.18 -19.53 1.05
N TYR A 51 12.02 -19.58 2.36
CA TYR A 51 12.31 -20.77 3.18
C TYR A 51 11.11 -21.74 3.31
N LEU A 52 9.92 -21.25 2.99
CA LEU A 52 8.68 -22.02 2.86
C LEU A 52 8.03 -21.76 1.51
N ASP A 53 7.34 -22.79 1.03
CA ASP A 53 6.64 -22.83 -0.25
C ASP A 53 5.20 -23.32 -0.03
N ARG A 54 4.43 -23.39 -1.13
CA ARG A 54 3.01 -23.78 -1.12
C ARG A 54 2.73 -25.22 -0.67
N GLU A 55 3.75 -26.07 -0.59
CA GLU A 55 3.66 -27.45 -0.09
C GLU A 55 4.03 -27.54 1.40
N GLY A 56 4.46 -26.43 2.03
CA GLY A 56 4.97 -26.36 3.39
C GLY A 56 3.91 -26.28 4.50
N PHE A 57 2.68 -25.87 4.21
CA PHE A 57 1.59 -25.80 5.19
C PHE A 57 0.28 -26.31 4.60
N ILE A 58 -0.25 -27.41 5.13
CA ILE A 58 -1.37 -28.17 4.57
C ILE A 58 -2.33 -28.63 5.65
N PHE A 59 -3.62 -28.67 5.30
CA PHE A 59 -4.71 -29.19 6.14
C PHE A 59 -5.39 -30.41 5.52
N ALA A 60 -5.68 -31.41 6.34
CA ALA A 60 -6.56 -32.52 6.00
C ALA A 60 -7.71 -32.62 7.01
N LEU A 61 -8.90 -32.94 6.52
CA LEU A 61 -10.10 -33.10 7.33
C LEU A 61 -10.60 -34.54 7.22
N ARG A 62 -10.87 -35.17 8.37
CA ARG A 62 -11.69 -36.38 8.49
C ARG A 62 -13.10 -36.01 8.90
N VAL A 63 -14.09 -36.66 8.28
CA VAL A 63 -15.50 -36.64 8.69
C VAL A 63 -15.93 -38.09 8.91
N ALA A 64 -16.55 -38.36 10.06
CA ALA A 64 -17.06 -39.68 10.43
C ALA A 64 -18.41 -39.58 11.13
N SER A 65 -19.21 -40.64 11.05
CA SER A 65 -20.38 -40.87 11.90
C SER A 65 -20.26 -42.27 12.51
N ASP A 66 -21.12 -42.63 13.46
CA ASP A 66 -21.15 -43.99 13.99
C ASP A 66 -21.81 -45.00 13.00
N GLU A 67 -22.36 -44.53 11.86
CA GLU A 67 -23.08 -45.33 10.84
C GLU A 67 -22.35 -45.44 9.48
N ASP A 68 -21.38 -44.57 9.19
CA ASP A 68 -20.76 -44.43 7.86
C ASP A 68 -19.22 -44.61 7.91
N GLU A 69 -18.61 -45.03 6.80
CA GLU A 69 -17.13 -45.06 6.71
C GLU A 69 -16.52 -43.64 6.79
N PRO A 70 -15.38 -43.48 7.49
CA PRO A 70 -14.71 -42.19 7.59
C PRO A 70 -14.14 -41.73 6.25
N VAL A 71 -14.49 -40.50 5.89
CA VAL A 71 -14.04 -39.79 4.69
C VAL A 71 -12.88 -38.86 5.07
N VAL A 72 -11.83 -38.81 4.25
CA VAL A 72 -10.71 -37.87 4.43
C VAL A 72 -10.53 -37.00 3.18
N ARG A 73 -10.39 -35.69 3.36
CA ARG A 73 -10.13 -34.73 2.27
C ARG A 73 -8.98 -33.79 2.62
N PHE A 74 -8.13 -33.48 1.64
CA PHE A 74 -7.24 -32.32 1.74
C PHE A 74 -8.03 -31.05 1.46
N LEU A 75 -7.84 -30.00 2.26
CA LEU A 75 -8.55 -28.72 2.12
C LEU A 75 -7.87 -27.81 1.08
N THR A 76 -7.51 -28.40 -0.05
CA THR A 76 -6.95 -27.77 -1.24
C THR A 76 -7.70 -28.28 -2.47
N THR A 77 -7.55 -27.65 -3.64
CA THR A 77 -8.14 -28.16 -4.91
C THR A 77 -7.18 -28.99 -5.75
N SER A 78 -5.87 -28.87 -5.56
CA SER A 78 -4.86 -29.66 -6.25
C SER A 78 -4.06 -30.57 -5.30
N LEU A 79 -3.42 -31.61 -5.86
CA LEU A 79 -2.70 -32.67 -5.14
C LEU A 79 -1.47 -32.11 -4.40
N TRP A 80 -1.32 -32.40 -3.10
CA TRP A 80 -0.11 -32.03 -2.37
C TRP A 80 1.13 -32.67 -3.03
N MET A 81 2.14 -31.84 -3.31
CA MET A 81 3.33 -32.12 -4.13
C MET A 81 3.07 -32.31 -5.64
N ASP A 82 2.19 -31.50 -6.22
CA ASP A 82 1.84 -31.49 -7.66
C ASP A 82 2.89 -30.85 -8.61
N SER A 83 4.05 -30.42 -8.10
CA SER A 83 5.05 -29.67 -8.88
C SER A 83 5.87 -30.50 -9.90
N ASP A 84 5.52 -31.76 -10.15
CA ASP A 84 6.13 -32.57 -11.23
C ASP A 84 5.31 -32.42 -12.53
N PRO A 85 5.87 -31.89 -13.63
CA PRO A 85 5.14 -31.75 -14.90
C PRO A 85 4.72 -33.10 -15.52
N ASP A 86 5.38 -34.20 -15.16
CA ASP A 86 5.06 -35.57 -15.58
C ASP A 86 4.17 -36.31 -14.56
N ILE A 87 3.44 -35.60 -13.68
CA ILE A 87 2.68 -36.23 -12.58
C ILE A 87 1.74 -37.35 -13.05
N THR A 88 1.19 -37.27 -14.26
CA THR A 88 0.37 -38.34 -14.88
C THR A 88 1.10 -39.69 -14.98
N TYR A 89 2.40 -39.69 -15.26
CA TYR A 89 3.25 -40.89 -15.30
C TYR A 89 3.94 -41.16 -13.95
N ARG A 90 4.00 -40.17 -13.05
CA ARG A 90 4.73 -40.22 -11.78
C ARG A 90 3.85 -40.11 -10.53
N LEU A 91 2.55 -40.37 -10.64
CA LEU A 91 1.57 -40.38 -9.54
C LEU A 91 2.07 -41.13 -8.28
N TRP A 92 2.90 -42.16 -8.44
CA TRP A 92 3.51 -42.89 -7.32
C TRP A 92 4.46 -42.07 -6.43
N GLN A 93 4.92 -40.90 -6.89
CA GLN A 93 5.70 -39.91 -6.12
C GLN A 93 4.83 -38.86 -5.42
N SER A 94 3.56 -38.71 -5.84
CA SER A 94 2.60 -37.87 -5.13
C SER A 94 2.20 -38.50 -3.80
N ILE A 95 1.69 -37.69 -2.87
CA ILE A 95 1.30 -38.16 -1.54
C ILE A 95 0.03 -39.02 -1.62
N VAL A 96 -0.98 -38.58 -2.38
CA VAL A 96 -2.25 -39.29 -2.55
C VAL A 96 -2.47 -39.73 -3.99
N ASP A 97 -2.85 -40.99 -4.16
CA ASP A 97 -3.08 -41.61 -5.46
C ASP A 97 -4.18 -42.69 -5.36
N PRO A 98 -4.95 -42.93 -6.44
CA PRO A 98 -6.07 -43.86 -6.44
C PRO A 98 -5.66 -45.34 -6.33
N TYR A 99 -4.38 -45.68 -6.43
CA TYR A 99 -3.90 -47.06 -6.36
C TYR A 99 -3.54 -47.49 -4.94
N ARG A 100 -2.99 -46.58 -4.11
CA ARG A 100 -2.52 -46.89 -2.75
C ARG A 100 -3.46 -46.44 -1.64
N ILE A 101 -4.10 -45.28 -1.79
CA ILE A 101 -4.98 -44.69 -0.77
C ILE A 101 -6.19 -43.99 -1.42
N PRO A 102 -7.05 -44.73 -2.16
CA PRO A 102 -8.17 -44.16 -2.94
C PRO A 102 -9.23 -43.39 -2.15
N TRP A 103 -9.26 -43.55 -0.83
CA TRP A 103 -10.25 -42.95 0.08
C TRP A 103 -9.95 -41.48 0.45
N VAL A 104 -8.75 -40.97 0.12
CA VAL A 104 -8.36 -39.56 0.35
C VAL A 104 -7.99 -38.87 -0.96
N ARG A 105 -8.46 -37.63 -1.11
CA ARG A 105 -8.21 -36.74 -2.25
C ARG A 105 -8.40 -35.27 -1.83
N PRO A 106 -7.99 -34.28 -2.65
CA PRO A 106 -8.40 -32.89 -2.49
C PRO A 106 -9.94 -32.74 -2.55
N VAL A 107 -10.46 -31.62 -2.04
CA VAL A 107 -11.88 -31.26 -2.20
C VAL A 107 -12.21 -30.94 -3.67
N GLU A 108 -13.45 -31.17 -4.08
CA GLU A 108 -13.89 -30.92 -5.46
C GLU A 108 -13.80 -29.45 -5.87
N LYS A 109 -14.12 -28.52 -4.94
CA LYS A 109 -14.13 -27.08 -5.23
C LYS A 109 -13.92 -26.24 -3.97
N ILE A 110 -13.27 -25.09 -4.13
CA ILE A 110 -13.25 -24.01 -3.15
C ILE A 110 -13.93 -22.78 -3.77
N ASP A 111 -14.86 -22.18 -3.02
CA ASP A 111 -15.34 -20.83 -3.29
C ASP A 111 -14.63 -19.87 -2.33
N PHE A 112 -13.87 -18.93 -2.90
CA PHE A 112 -13.02 -18.00 -2.19
C PHE A 112 -13.64 -16.60 -2.19
N GLU A 113 -13.83 -16.03 -1.01
CA GLU A 113 -14.28 -14.65 -0.79
C GLU A 113 -13.16 -13.88 -0.09
N GLY A 114 -12.42 -13.08 -0.85
CA GLY A 114 -11.34 -12.24 -0.35
C GLY A 114 -11.84 -10.83 -0.01
N LYS A 115 -11.61 -10.40 1.23
CA LYS A 115 -11.99 -9.11 1.80
C LYS A 115 -10.90 -8.66 2.80
N PRO A 116 -9.73 -8.17 2.33
CA PRO A 116 -8.57 -7.94 3.18
C PRO A 116 -8.91 -7.16 4.46
N PRO A 117 -8.46 -7.60 5.65
CA PRO A 117 -7.51 -8.68 5.91
C PRO A 117 -8.12 -10.09 6.02
N PHE A 118 -9.39 -10.30 5.69
CA PHE A 118 -10.03 -11.62 5.72
C PHE A 118 -9.94 -12.37 4.38
N ALA A 119 -9.70 -13.67 4.45
CA ALA A 119 -9.98 -14.65 3.42
C ALA A 119 -11.03 -15.65 3.93
N ILE A 120 -12.09 -15.88 3.16
CA ILE A 120 -13.15 -16.83 3.49
C ILE A 120 -13.15 -17.92 2.42
N LEU A 121 -12.92 -19.16 2.83
CA LEU A 121 -12.87 -20.34 1.95
C LEU A 121 -14.04 -21.25 2.29
N ARG A 122 -14.88 -21.57 1.31
CA ARG A 122 -16.00 -22.52 1.45
C ARG A 122 -15.66 -23.79 0.68
N TYR A 123 -15.61 -24.91 1.37
CA TYR A 123 -15.17 -26.19 0.81
C TYR A 123 -16.38 -26.99 0.35
N THR A 124 -16.44 -27.30 -0.95
CA THR A 124 -17.49 -28.14 -1.53
C THR A 124 -16.92 -29.49 -1.92
N ASP A 125 -17.56 -30.55 -1.43
CA ASP A 125 -17.28 -31.93 -1.80
C ASP A 125 -18.57 -32.75 -1.68
N SER A 126 -18.83 -33.63 -2.66
CA SER A 126 -19.95 -34.57 -2.66
C SER A 126 -20.07 -35.37 -1.35
N SER A 127 -18.94 -35.72 -0.72
CA SER A 127 -18.95 -36.45 0.54
C SER A 127 -19.36 -35.59 1.74
N PHE A 128 -19.05 -34.29 1.75
CA PHE A 128 -19.55 -33.39 2.79
C PHE A 128 -21.06 -33.15 2.65
N GLN A 129 -21.55 -33.05 1.41
CA GLN A 129 -22.98 -32.95 1.11
C GLN A 129 -23.76 -34.19 1.58
N TYR A 130 -23.21 -35.39 1.42
CA TYR A 130 -23.80 -36.63 1.94
C TYR A 130 -24.01 -36.60 3.46
N PHE A 131 -23.06 -36.05 4.22
CA PHE A 131 -23.20 -35.84 5.67
C PHE A 131 -24.05 -34.61 6.05
N GLY A 132 -24.55 -33.82 5.09
CA GLY A 132 -25.26 -32.56 5.35
C GLY A 132 -24.37 -31.48 5.99
N LEU A 133 -23.05 -31.57 5.82
CA LEU A 133 -22.06 -30.78 6.53
C LEU A 133 -21.57 -29.59 5.68
N GLU A 134 -21.88 -28.36 6.12
CA GLU A 134 -21.28 -27.14 5.56
C GLU A 134 -19.91 -26.90 6.22
N ILE A 135 -18.88 -26.63 5.40
CA ILE A 135 -17.50 -26.44 5.88
C ILE A 135 -16.92 -25.15 5.30
N SER A 136 -16.36 -24.33 6.19
CA SER A 136 -15.65 -23.12 5.78
C SER A 136 -14.45 -22.81 6.68
N MET A 137 -13.50 -22.05 6.17
CA MET A 137 -12.42 -21.44 6.93
C MET A 137 -12.47 -19.93 6.76
N GLU A 138 -12.33 -19.21 7.85
CA GLU A 138 -12.14 -17.76 7.88
C GLU A 138 -10.73 -17.49 8.41
N ALA A 139 -9.83 -17.03 7.54
CA ALA A 139 -8.46 -16.72 7.86
C ALA A 139 -8.24 -15.20 7.87
N PHE A 140 -7.55 -14.68 8.89
CA PHE A 140 -7.22 -13.25 8.97
C PHE A 140 -5.98 -13.00 9.84
N SER A 141 -5.40 -11.81 9.68
CA SER A 141 -4.51 -11.21 10.67
C SER A 141 -5.16 -9.91 11.18
N PRO A 142 -4.94 -9.51 12.45
CA PRO A 142 -5.56 -8.29 12.96
C PRO A 142 -5.00 -7.06 12.23
N LEU A 143 -5.91 -6.24 11.70
CA LEU A 143 -5.60 -4.93 11.11
C LEU A 143 -6.72 -3.98 11.55
N ILE A 144 -6.38 -3.12 12.50
CA ILE A 144 -7.34 -2.29 13.22
C ILE A 144 -6.89 -0.83 13.05
N PRO A 145 -7.66 0.01 12.31
CA PRO A 145 -7.36 1.43 12.16
C PRO A 145 -7.06 2.10 13.52
N SER A 146 -5.99 2.89 13.56
CA SER A 146 -5.44 3.61 14.72
C SER A 146 -4.88 2.77 15.87
N ASP A 147 -4.94 1.44 15.79
CA ASP A 147 -4.37 0.54 16.79
C ASP A 147 -3.11 -0.13 16.21
N ILE A 148 -2.00 0.63 16.16
CA ILE A 148 -0.71 0.16 15.62
C ILE A 148 -0.24 -1.10 16.36
N LYS A 149 -0.37 -1.11 17.70
CA LYS A 149 0.02 -2.24 18.55
C LYS A 149 -0.64 -3.55 18.09
N ASN A 150 -1.97 -3.55 17.99
CA ASN A 150 -2.69 -4.76 17.61
C ASN A 150 -2.63 -5.04 16.10
N SER A 151 -2.36 -4.02 15.28
CA SER A 151 -2.14 -4.18 13.84
C SER A 151 -0.74 -4.72 13.49
N SER A 152 0.20 -4.76 14.44
CA SER A 152 1.58 -5.27 14.26
C SER A 152 1.82 -6.62 14.95
N ILE A 153 0.78 -7.45 15.15
CA ILE A 153 0.95 -8.78 15.74
C ILE A 153 1.38 -9.79 14.65
N PRO A 154 2.50 -10.52 14.83
CA PRO A 154 3.00 -11.50 13.86
C PRO A 154 2.23 -12.83 13.95
N VAL A 155 0.93 -12.81 13.59
CA VAL A 155 0.04 -13.97 13.65
C VAL A 155 -0.98 -14.00 12.51
N ALA A 156 -1.25 -15.21 12.02
CA ALA A 156 -2.40 -15.54 11.19
C ALA A 156 -3.35 -16.46 11.97
N ILE A 157 -4.63 -16.11 12.00
CA ILE A 157 -5.69 -16.79 12.74
C ILE A 157 -6.62 -17.47 11.73
N LEU A 158 -6.82 -18.78 11.83
CA LEU A 158 -7.62 -19.57 10.89
C LEU A 158 -8.74 -20.29 11.64
N VAL A 159 -9.97 -19.81 11.47
CA VAL A 159 -11.17 -20.33 12.13
C VAL A 159 -11.93 -21.25 11.18
N PHE A 160 -11.79 -22.56 11.37
CA PHE A 160 -12.59 -23.56 10.68
C PHE A 160 -13.96 -23.66 11.34
N ARG A 161 -15.03 -23.56 10.55
CA ARG A 161 -16.42 -23.63 10.97
C ARG A 161 -17.10 -24.80 10.26
N PHE A 162 -17.80 -25.60 11.05
CA PHE A 162 -18.46 -26.83 10.63
C PHE A 162 -19.91 -26.77 11.09
N LYS A 163 -20.86 -26.73 10.17
CA LYS A 163 -22.29 -26.64 10.50
C LYS A 163 -22.99 -27.90 10.00
N ASN A 164 -23.54 -28.67 10.93
CA ASN A 164 -24.19 -29.94 10.63
C ASN A 164 -25.69 -29.71 10.39
N ASN A 165 -26.10 -29.70 9.11
CA ASN A 165 -27.51 -29.71 8.73
C ASN A 165 -28.04 -31.13 8.42
N GLY A 166 -27.21 -32.16 8.59
CA GLY A 166 -27.58 -33.56 8.43
C GLY A 166 -28.42 -34.08 9.61
N SER A 167 -28.83 -35.35 9.51
CA SER A 167 -29.66 -36.02 10.51
C SER A 167 -28.87 -36.82 11.56
N ARG A 168 -27.54 -36.92 11.43
CA ARG A 168 -26.64 -37.72 12.29
C ARG A 168 -25.68 -36.82 13.07
N GLU A 169 -25.22 -37.25 14.24
CA GLU A 169 -24.03 -36.62 14.86
C GLU A 169 -22.81 -36.96 14.00
N VAL A 170 -21.96 -35.96 13.73
CA VAL A 170 -20.70 -36.14 12.99
C VAL A 170 -19.51 -35.79 13.86
N GLU A 171 -18.47 -36.62 13.83
CA GLU A 171 -17.15 -36.26 14.29
C GLU A 171 -16.37 -35.65 13.12
N VAL A 172 -15.85 -34.44 13.33
CA VAL A 172 -14.88 -33.82 12.41
C VAL A 172 -13.53 -33.76 13.11
N SER A 173 -12.49 -34.25 12.44
CA SER A 173 -11.10 -34.17 12.90
C SER A 173 -10.31 -33.34 11.89
N LEU A 174 -9.66 -32.28 12.34
CA LEU A 174 -8.75 -31.48 11.53
C LEU A 174 -7.30 -31.87 11.85
N LEU A 175 -6.50 -32.14 10.81
CA LEU A 175 -5.06 -32.35 10.85
C LEU A 175 -4.38 -31.16 10.19
N SER A 176 -3.45 -30.53 10.90
CA SER A 176 -2.61 -29.42 10.42
C SER A 176 -1.15 -29.89 10.34
N ILE A 177 -0.48 -29.68 9.22
CA ILE A 177 0.91 -30.09 8.97
C ILE A 177 1.73 -28.89 8.50
N LEU A 178 2.79 -28.52 9.22
CA LEU A 178 3.68 -27.39 8.89
C LEU A 178 5.16 -27.82 8.84
N ARG A 179 5.88 -27.46 7.77
CA ARG A 179 7.34 -27.66 7.64
C ARG A 179 8.10 -26.68 8.53
N ASN A 180 9.18 -27.14 9.16
CA ASN A 180 10.13 -26.30 9.87
C ASN A 180 11.00 -25.53 8.85
N PRO A 181 10.98 -24.18 8.81
CA PRO A 181 11.71 -23.39 7.82
C PRO A 181 13.23 -23.39 8.03
N HIS A 182 13.71 -23.71 9.23
CA HIS A 182 15.10 -23.44 9.65
C HIS A 182 16.15 -24.40 9.03
N ARG A 183 15.76 -25.27 8.09
CA ARG A 183 16.66 -26.24 7.44
C ARG A 183 17.51 -25.56 6.34
N ILE A 184 18.40 -24.67 6.75
CA ILE A 184 19.23 -23.84 5.86
C ILE A 184 20.53 -24.54 5.45
N SER A 185 21.10 -25.35 6.33
CA SER A 185 22.27 -26.18 6.02
C SER A 185 22.25 -27.47 6.83
N PRO A 186 23.05 -28.50 6.46
CA PRO A 186 23.15 -29.73 7.24
C PRO A 186 23.64 -29.53 8.69
N ASN A 187 24.32 -28.41 8.97
CA ASN A 187 24.89 -28.10 10.28
C ASN A 187 23.89 -27.39 11.22
N VAL A 188 22.78 -26.86 10.70
CA VAL A 188 21.72 -26.26 11.52
C VAL A 188 20.90 -27.39 12.13
N LYS A 189 20.78 -27.38 13.46
CA LYS A 189 19.92 -28.30 14.19
C LYS A 189 18.49 -27.77 14.16
N ILE A 190 17.61 -28.42 13.43
CA ILE A 190 16.19 -28.05 13.42
C ILE A 190 15.47 -28.78 14.54
N VAL A 191 14.62 -28.06 15.27
CA VAL A 191 13.93 -28.54 16.47
C VAL A 191 12.45 -28.25 16.37
N ASN A 192 11.64 -29.29 16.58
CA ASN A 192 10.21 -29.19 16.86
C ASN A 192 9.99 -29.58 18.33
N LYS A 193 9.29 -28.71 19.07
CA LYS A 193 8.97 -28.94 20.48
C LYS A 193 7.51 -28.65 20.77
N LEU A 194 6.83 -29.62 21.39
CA LEU A 194 5.46 -29.49 21.82
C LEU A 194 5.37 -28.60 23.07
N TYR A 195 4.42 -27.68 23.04
CA TYR A 195 4.14 -26.75 24.12
C TYR A 195 2.64 -26.76 24.43
N ARG A 196 2.30 -26.74 25.72
CA ARG A 196 0.92 -26.72 26.21
C ARG A 196 0.80 -25.60 27.24
N SER A 197 0.02 -24.58 26.97
CA SER A 197 -0.25 -23.46 27.90
C SER A 197 -1.48 -23.71 28.78
N GLY A 198 -2.26 -24.76 28.50
CA GLY A 198 -3.60 -24.96 29.05
C GLY A 198 -4.69 -24.21 28.28
N LYS A 199 -4.35 -23.10 27.61
CA LYS A 199 -5.25 -22.35 26.71
C LYS A 199 -5.15 -22.80 25.25
N TYR A 200 -3.99 -23.30 24.83
CA TYR A 200 -3.71 -23.83 23.50
C TYR A 200 -2.62 -24.92 23.55
N THR A 201 -2.50 -25.67 22.45
CA THR A 201 -1.40 -26.60 22.20
C THR A 201 -0.66 -26.16 20.96
N ALA A 202 0.66 -25.97 21.05
CA ALA A 202 1.51 -25.51 19.97
C ALA A 202 2.63 -26.49 19.68
N MET A 203 2.94 -26.69 18.40
CA MET A 203 4.27 -27.12 17.98
C MET A 203 5.12 -25.86 17.77
N LEU A 204 6.25 -25.76 18.47
CA LEU A 204 7.24 -24.69 18.32
C LEU A 204 8.36 -25.20 17.41
N LEU A 205 8.62 -24.49 16.31
CA LEU A 205 9.58 -24.83 15.28
C LEU A 205 10.75 -23.83 15.34
N LYS A 206 11.96 -24.33 15.62
CA LYS A 206 13.19 -23.53 15.81
C LYS A 206 14.36 -24.10 15.02
N GLY A 207 15.41 -23.29 14.88
CA GLY A 207 16.74 -23.72 14.41
C GLY A 207 17.85 -23.25 15.37
N GLU A 208 18.72 -24.16 15.77
CA GLU A 208 19.91 -23.90 16.61
C GLU A 208 21.17 -23.98 15.73
N GLY A 209 22.15 -23.11 15.96
CA GLY A 209 23.39 -23.06 15.16
C GLY A 209 23.31 -22.26 13.84
N LEU A 210 22.31 -21.39 13.69
CA LEU A 210 22.28 -20.38 12.62
C LEU A 210 23.36 -19.31 12.82
N SER A 211 23.87 -18.73 11.73
CA SER A 211 24.78 -17.57 11.81
C SER A 211 24.07 -16.36 12.41
N VAL A 212 24.81 -15.51 13.11
CA VAL A 212 24.31 -14.23 13.67
C VAL A 212 23.78 -13.28 12.58
N ASP A 213 24.24 -13.41 11.33
CA ASP A 213 23.80 -12.59 10.19
C ASP A 213 22.55 -13.16 9.47
N HIS A 214 22.08 -14.34 9.89
CA HIS A 214 20.96 -15.02 9.24
C HIS A 214 19.61 -14.44 9.72
N CYS A 215 18.69 -14.14 8.82
CA CYS A 215 17.39 -13.52 9.15
C CYS A 215 16.58 -14.28 10.23
N MET A 216 16.68 -15.62 10.23
CA MET A 216 16.04 -16.50 11.23
C MET A 216 16.83 -16.71 12.54
N PHE A 217 17.96 -16.04 12.76
CA PHE A 217 18.75 -16.18 13.99
C PHE A 217 17.92 -15.78 15.23
N ASN A 218 17.98 -16.60 16.29
CA ASN A 218 17.12 -16.52 17.49
C ASN A 218 15.60 -16.46 17.20
N GLY A 219 15.18 -16.84 15.99
CA GLY A 219 13.80 -16.82 15.57
C GLY A 219 13.04 -18.12 15.88
N SER A 220 11.72 -18.06 15.71
CA SER A 220 10.84 -19.22 15.83
C SER A 220 9.51 -19.04 15.11
N LEU A 221 8.95 -20.16 14.68
CA LEU A 221 7.61 -20.28 14.08
C LEU A 221 6.78 -21.22 14.97
N ALA A 222 5.48 -20.99 15.08
CA ALA A 222 4.59 -21.84 15.86
C ALA A 222 3.31 -22.17 15.09
N LEU A 223 2.99 -23.47 15.04
CA LEU A 223 1.68 -23.98 14.65
C LEU A 223 0.93 -24.33 15.93
N ALA A 224 -0.19 -23.67 16.21
CA ALA A 224 -0.99 -23.94 17.40
C ALA A 224 -2.47 -24.21 17.09
N VAL A 225 -3.13 -24.95 17.97
CA VAL A 225 -4.58 -25.12 18.01
C VAL A 225 -5.13 -24.66 19.34
N LEU A 226 -6.27 -23.99 19.32
CA LEU A 226 -6.95 -23.52 20.53
C LEU A 226 -7.45 -24.69 21.39
N GLY A 227 -7.19 -24.61 22.70
CA GLY A 227 -7.37 -25.71 23.66
C GLY A 227 -6.36 -26.86 23.49
N GLU A 228 -6.72 -28.03 24.00
CA GLU A 228 -5.88 -29.23 23.91
C GLU A 228 -5.95 -29.90 22.52
N ALA A 229 -4.80 -30.21 21.92
CA ALA A 229 -4.73 -31.04 20.71
C ALA A 229 -4.98 -32.52 21.05
N ASN A 230 -5.73 -33.22 20.20
CA ASN A 230 -6.03 -34.65 20.40
C ASN A 230 -4.82 -35.56 20.20
N SER A 231 -3.92 -35.19 19.29
CA SER A 231 -2.60 -35.82 19.13
C SER A 231 -1.63 -34.90 18.37
N SER A 232 -0.34 -35.18 18.48
CA SER A 232 0.74 -34.36 17.94
C SER A 232 1.96 -35.20 17.59
N VAL A 233 2.55 -34.98 16.42
CA VAL A 233 3.68 -35.77 15.89
C VAL A 233 4.64 -34.86 15.11
N SER A 234 5.93 -35.17 15.14
CA SER A 234 6.91 -34.62 14.20
C SER A 234 7.37 -35.67 13.19
N ILE A 235 7.25 -35.36 11.89
CA ILE A 235 7.74 -36.19 10.80
C ILE A 235 9.17 -35.79 10.46
N LYS A 236 10.09 -36.75 10.44
CA LYS A 236 11.45 -36.61 9.88
C LYS A 236 11.51 -37.26 8.49
N THR A 237 12.11 -36.60 7.51
CA THR A 237 12.35 -37.22 6.20
C THR A 237 13.64 -36.69 5.56
N ALA A 238 14.23 -37.43 4.63
CA ALA A 238 15.41 -36.96 3.91
C ALA A 238 15.03 -35.89 2.88
N PRO A 239 15.90 -34.89 2.61
CA PRO A 239 15.78 -34.03 1.44
C PRO A 239 15.42 -34.82 0.19
N ASP A 240 14.51 -34.26 -0.61
CA ASP A 240 14.22 -34.66 -1.99
C ASP A 240 13.71 -36.10 -2.18
N ASP A 241 13.67 -36.93 -1.12
CA ASP A 241 13.03 -38.25 -1.11
C ASP A 241 11.51 -38.12 -0.93
N ARG A 242 10.87 -37.57 -1.98
CA ARG A 242 9.41 -37.48 -2.11
C ARG A 242 8.72 -38.82 -1.87
N ARG A 243 9.38 -39.95 -2.17
CA ARG A 243 8.83 -41.30 -1.99
C ARG A 243 8.80 -41.69 -0.51
N ALA A 244 9.89 -41.51 0.23
CA ALA A 244 9.93 -41.77 1.67
C ALA A 244 8.95 -40.85 2.41
N PHE A 245 8.95 -39.55 2.11
CA PHE A 245 8.01 -38.61 2.69
C PHE A 245 6.55 -39.02 2.42
N SER A 246 6.18 -39.29 1.16
CA SER A 246 4.84 -39.76 0.80
C SER A 246 4.46 -41.04 1.53
N ASN A 247 5.39 -41.98 1.75
CA ASN A 247 5.11 -43.20 2.49
C ASN A 247 4.89 -42.96 4.00
N ILE A 248 5.58 -41.99 4.60
CA ILE A 248 5.34 -41.59 6.01
C ILE A 248 3.99 -40.90 6.13
N VAL A 249 3.69 -39.93 5.24
CA VAL A 249 2.39 -39.23 5.23
C VAL A 249 1.24 -40.20 4.97
N ARG A 250 1.38 -41.17 4.05
CA ARG A 250 0.37 -42.23 3.82
C ARG A 250 0.05 -43.02 5.10
N ARG A 251 1.06 -43.39 5.90
CA ARG A 251 0.86 -44.09 7.19
C ARG A 251 0.14 -43.20 8.20
N LEU A 252 0.57 -41.94 8.32
CA LEU A 252 -0.07 -40.95 9.18
C LEU A 252 -1.54 -40.70 8.78
N LEU A 253 -1.85 -40.69 7.48
CA LEU A 253 -3.23 -40.58 7.00
C LEU A 253 -4.06 -41.86 7.29
N VAL A 254 -3.46 -43.05 7.33
CA VAL A 254 -4.15 -44.30 7.71
C VAL A 254 -4.53 -44.27 9.20
N ASP A 255 -3.61 -43.86 10.07
CA ASP A 255 -3.90 -43.60 11.49
C ASP A 255 -5.01 -42.55 11.60
N PHE A 256 -4.85 -41.40 10.94
CA PHE A 256 -5.81 -40.31 10.97
C PHE A 256 -7.20 -40.72 10.49
N ARG A 257 -7.30 -41.54 9.43
CA ARG A 257 -8.59 -42.06 8.93
C ARG A 257 -9.34 -42.86 9.99
N LYS A 258 -8.62 -43.67 10.79
CA LYS A 258 -9.22 -44.58 11.77
C LYS A 258 -10.04 -43.82 12.81
N ASP A 259 -9.42 -42.91 13.55
CA ASP A 259 -10.00 -42.28 14.75
C ASP A 259 -9.67 -40.77 14.88
N GLY A 260 -9.12 -40.15 13.84
CA GLY A 260 -8.75 -38.74 13.87
C GLY A 260 -7.46 -38.43 14.62
N LEU A 261 -6.74 -39.47 15.10
CA LEU A 261 -5.47 -39.35 15.81
C LEU A 261 -4.28 -39.68 14.91
N ILE A 262 -3.08 -39.28 15.32
CA ILE A 262 -1.82 -39.57 14.63
C ILE A 262 -0.79 -40.09 15.64
N SER A 263 -0.04 -41.13 15.26
CA SER A 263 0.93 -41.79 16.15
C SER A 263 2.37 -41.36 15.87
N GLY A 264 3.13 -41.07 16.93
CA GLY A 264 4.56 -40.74 16.83
C GLY A 264 5.06 -39.89 18.00
N LEU A 265 6.33 -39.47 17.92
CA LEU A 265 6.91 -38.52 18.87
C LEU A 265 6.60 -37.09 18.42
N ALA A 266 6.11 -36.25 19.34
CA ALA A 266 5.86 -34.83 19.07
C ALA A 266 7.18 -34.03 19.08
N ASP A 267 7.97 -34.19 20.14
CA ASP A 267 9.28 -33.57 20.29
C ASP A 267 10.29 -34.29 19.38
N ALA A 268 11.01 -33.51 18.57
CA ALA A 268 11.96 -34.03 17.61
C ALA A 268 13.03 -33.00 17.22
N GLU A 269 14.27 -33.47 17.09
CA GLU A 269 15.38 -32.70 16.52
C GLU A 269 16.04 -33.46 15.37
N ALA A 270 16.62 -32.74 14.40
CA ALA A 270 17.33 -33.32 13.27
C ALA A 270 18.44 -32.39 12.74
N TYR A 271 19.38 -33.00 12.00
CA TYR A 271 20.39 -32.34 11.20
C TYR A 271 20.26 -32.82 9.75
N GLY A 272 20.31 -31.93 8.77
CA GLY A 272 20.27 -32.28 7.33
C GLY A 272 18.97 -32.91 6.78
N LEU A 273 18.00 -33.25 7.64
CA LEU A 273 16.67 -33.78 7.28
C LEU A 273 15.63 -32.66 7.23
N ASP A 274 14.51 -32.88 6.54
CA ASP A 274 13.29 -32.09 6.75
C ASP A 274 12.54 -32.55 7.99
N LEU A 275 11.91 -31.59 8.67
CA LEU A 275 11.12 -31.81 9.89
C LEU A 275 9.77 -31.09 9.77
N TYR A 276 8.66 -31.82 9.92
CA TYR A 276 7.30 -31.27 9.88
C TYR A 276 6.60 -31.45 11.21
N GLY A 277 5.96 -30.42 11.73
CA GLY A 277 5.10 -30.46 12.91
C GLY A 277 3.65 -30.73 12.55
N CYS A 278 3.04 -31.71 13.20
CA CYS A 278 1.65 -32.12 12.98
C CYS A 278 0.83 -31.99 14.27
N LEU A 279 -0.37 -31.41 14.19
CA LEU A 279 -1.36 -31.35 15.27
C LEU A 279 -2.73 -31.82 14.76
N THR A 280 -3.50 -32.50 15.61
CA THR A 280 -4.91 -32.82 15.34
C THR A 280 -5.87 -32.22 16.37
N LYS A 281 -7.09 -31.93 15.93
CA LYS A 281 -8.21 -31.54 16.79
C LYS A 281 -9.51 -32.15 16.28
N SER A 282 -10.21 -32.88 17.15
CA SER A 282 -11.52 -33.47 16.88
C SER A 282 -12.62 -32.75 17.67
N ILE A 283 -13.80 -32.59 17.06
CA ILE A 283 -15.04 -32.18 17.72
C ILE A 283 -16.22 -33.02 17.20
N ARG A 284 -17.19 -33.32 18.07
CA ARG A 284 -18.48 -33.92 17.69
C ARG A 284 -19.54 -32.83 17.55
N ILE A 285 -20.34 -32.92 16.49
CA ILE A 285 -21.33 -31.89 16.11
C ILE A 285 -22.68 -32.56 15.88
N LYS A 286 -23.64 -32.25 16.75
CA LYS A 286 -25.02 -32.75 16.67
C LYS A 286 -25.78 -32.14 15.47
N PRO A 287 -26.81 -32.83 14.96
CA PRO A 287 -27.76 -32.25 14.00
C PRO A 287 -28.24 -30.85 14.43
N GLY A 288 -28.20 -29.90 13.51
CA GLY A 288 -28.60 -28.50 13.72
C GLY A 288 -27.55 -27.59 14.38
N ASN A 289 -26.41 -28.12 14.85
CA ASN A 289 -25.39 -27.34 15.56
C ASN A 289 -24.21 -26.91 14.67
N GLU A 290 -23.49 -25.87 15.13
CA GLU A 290 -22.20 -25.44 14.60
C GLU A 290 -21.07 -25.79 15.59
N GLY A 291 -19.94 -26.27 15.07
CA GLY A 291 -18.69 -26.47 15.78
C GLY A 291 -17.54 -25.68 15.14
N ARG A 292 -16.49 -25.38 15.90
CA ARG A 292 -15.32 -24.60 15.44
C ARG A 292 -13.99 -25.20 15.88
N VAL A 293 -12.99 -25.09 15.02
CA VAL A 293 -11.57 -25.36 15.34
C VAL A 293 -10.75 -24.14 14.91
N THR A 294 -10.03 -23.54 15.84
CA THR A 294 -9.16 -22.38 15.56
C THR A 294 -7.69 -22.80 15.56
N ILE A 295 -7.04 -22.58 14.43
CA ILE A 295 -5.59 -22.73 14.25
C ILE A 295 -4.95 -21.34 14.29
N LEU A 296 -3.77 -21.26 14.92
CA LEU A 296 -2.94 -20.07 14.97
C LEU A 296 -1.58 -20.39 14.34
N LEU A 297 -1.13 -19.56 13.41
CA LEU A 297 0.21 -19.57 12.85
C LEU A 297 0.89 -18.28 13.31
N ALA A 298 1.79 -18.38 14.29
CA ALA A 298 2.49 -17.23 14.86
C ALA A 298 4.00 -17.31 14.60
N TRP A 299 4.66 -16.17 14.42
CA TRP A 299 6.10 -16.12 14.21
C TRP A 299 6.77 -15.05 15.08
N TYR A 300 8.07 -15.20 15.28
CA TYR A 300 8.90 -14.22 15.97
C TYR A 300 10.32 -14.32 15.40
N TYR A 301 10.73 -13.32 14.62
CA TYR A 301 12.00 -13.27 13.90
C TYR A 301 12.71 -11.93 14.16
N PRO A 302 13.46 -11.80 15.27
CA PRO A 302 13.98 -10.50 15.73
C PRO A 302 15.24 -10.05 14.96
N ASN A 303 15.90 -10.93 14.20
CA ASN A 303 17.20 -10.62 13.60
C ASN A 303 17.09 -9.83 12.28
N HIS A 304 16.39 -8.70 12.33
CA HIS A 304 16.17 -7.81 11.21
C HIS A 304 17.35 -6.83 11.09
N ILE A 305 18.27 -7.13 10.19
CA ILE A 305 19.52 -6.40 9.95
C ILE A 305 19.41 -5.62 8.64
N ASP A 306 19.64 -4.31 8.66
CA ASP A 306 19.53 -3.44 7.48
C ASP A 306 20.70 -3.56 6.49
N LEU A 307 20.63 -2.88 5.34
CA LEU A 307 21.68 -2.91 4.32
C LEU A 307 23.09 -2.47 4.81
N ARG A 308 23.19 -1.75 5.94
CA ARG A 308 24.48 -1.38 6.55
C ARG A 308 25.06 -2.46 7.46
N GLY A 309 24.34 -3.56 7.67
CA GLY A 309 24.65 -4.53 8.72
C GLY A 309 24.19 -4.10 10.11
N VAL A 310 23.29 -3.12 10.23
CA VAL A 310 22.78 -2.66 11.54
C VAL A 310 21.51 -3.43 11.91
N LEU A 311 21.50 -4.07 13.09
CA LEU A 311 20.29 -4.67 13.66
C LEU A 311 19.26 -3.58 13.98
N VAL A 312 18.22 -3.47 13.15
CA VAL A 312 17.11 -2.51 13.30
C VAL A 312 15.89 -3.12 14.02
N GLY A 313 15.76 -4.44 14.00
CA GLY A 313 14.68 -5.17 14.65
C GLY A 313 13.28 -4.84 14.11
N HIS A 314 12.26 -5.35 14.80
CA HIS A 314 10.85 -5.09 14.52
C HIS A 314 10.14 -4.47 15.72
N TYR A 315 9.12 -3.66 15.44
CA TYR A 315 8.29 -3.02 16.46
C TYR A 315 7.62 -4.01 17.43
N TYR A 316 7.26 -5.20 16.97
CA TYR A 316 6.61 -6.22 17.81
C TYR A 316 7.52 -6.75 18.93
N GLU A 317 8.85 -6.60 18.82
CA GLU A 317 9.80 -6.94 19.90
C GLU A 317 9.66 -6.05 21.14
N ASN A 318 9.03 -4.86 21.00
CA ASN A 318 8.69 -4.01 22.14
C ASN A 318 7.47 -4.52 22.92
N ILE A 319 6.76 -5.51 22.38
CA ILE A 319 5.51 -6.07 22.93
C ILE A 319 5.72 -7.53 23.37
N PHE A 320 6.45 -8.31 22.56
CA PHE A 320 6.63 -9.76 22.74
C PHE A 320 8.12 -10.12 22.83
N PRO A 321 8.57 -10.90 23.83
CA PRO A 321 9.92 -11.44 23.88
C PRO A 321 10.15 -12.68 22.99
N ASP A 322 9.08 -13.42 22.65
CA ASP A 322 9.13 -14.64 21.84
C ASP A 322 7.76 -15.00 21.22
N VAL A 323 7.71 -16.06 20.41
CA VAL A 323 6.49 -16.54 19.74
C VAL A 323 5.42 -17.08 20.71
N THR A 324 5.81 -17.55 21.91
CA THR A 324 4.84 -17.99 22.92
C THR A 324 4.09 -16.81 23.52
N ALA A 325 4.76 -15.69 23.76
CA ALA A 325 4.11 -14.45 24.17
C ALA A 325 3.17 -13.87 23.10
N VAL A 326 3.50 -14.02 21.80
CA VAL A 326 2.60 -13.68 20.69
C VAL A 326 1.32 -14.52 20.76
N LEU A 327 1.45 -15.83 20.96
CA LEU A 327 0.31 -16.75 21.08
C LEU A 327 -0.54 -16.47 22.33
N ASP A 328 0.08 -16.30 23.49
CA ASP A 328 -0.60 -16.00 24.76
C ASP A 328 -1.44 -14.73 24.63
N TYR A 329 -0.85 -13.65 24.11
CA TYR A 329 -1.57 -12.39 23.89
C TYR A 329 -2.69 -12.52 22.86
N THR A 330 -2.45 -13.24 21.75
CA THR A 330 -3.45 -13.44 20.70
C THR A 330 -4.66 -14.21 21.23
N VAL A 331 -4.44 -15.25 22.04
CA VAL A 331 -5.52 -16.05 22.64
C VAL A 331 -6.29 -15.25 23.69
N ASP A 332 -5.59 -14.50 24.56
CA ASP A 332 -6.23 -13.71 25.62
C ASP A 332 -7.01 -12.49 25.10
N ASN A 333 -6.76 -12.07 23.86
CA ASN A 333 -7.43 -10.92 23.23
C ASN A 333 -8.22 -11.31 21.96
N LEU A 334 -8.44 -12.61 21.70
CA LEU A 334 -8.96 -13.10 20.42
C LEU A 334 -10.29 -12.45 20.01
N ASP A 335 -11.24 -12.31 20.94
CA ASP A 335 -12.54 -11.70 20.67
C ASP A 335 -12.43 -10.19 20.37
N TYR A 336 -11.51 -9.48 21.02
CA TYR A 336 -11.21 -8.07 20.70
C TYR A 336 -10.59 -7.96 19.31
N LEU A 337 -9.54 -8.74 19.04
CA LEU A 337 -8.82 -8.72 17.76
C LEU A 337 -9.76 -9.07 16.59
N TYR A 338 -10.60 -10.09 16.75
CA TYR A 338 -11.61 -10.46 15.77
C TYR A 338 -12.66 -9.37 15.59
N SER A 339 -13.33 -8.91 16.67
CA SER A 339 -14.47 -7.99 16.57
C SER A 339 -14.09 -6.62 16.02
N LYS A 340 -12.91 -6.08 16.35
CA LYS A 340 -12.43 -4.81 15.80
C LYS A 340 -12.04 -4.94 14.32
N THR A 341 -11.27 -5.95 13.97
CA THR A 341 -10.87 -6.21 12.56
C THR A 341 -12.09 -6.49 11.69
N ARG A 342 -13.08 -7.24 12.21
CA ARG A 342 -14.34 -7.51 11.53
C ARG A 342 -15.19 -6.25 11.34
N ARG A 343 -15.30 -5.40 12.37
CA ARG A 343 -16.03 -4.12 12.28
C ARG A 343 -15.46 -3.18 11.23
N PHE A 344 -14.14 -3.16 11.03
CA PHE A 344 -13.51 -2.38 9.96
C PHE A 344 -14.12 -2.77 8.60
N ILE A 345 -14.06 -4.06 8.27
CA ILE A 345 -14.50 -4.56 6.96
C ILE A 345 -16.03 -4.54 6.83
N ASP A 346 -16.79 -4.94 7.85
CA ASP A 346 -18.25 -4.87 7.80
C ASP A 346 -18.74 -3.44 7.57
N THR A 347 -18.06 -2.42 8.12
CA THR A 347 -18.39 -1.00 7.87
C THR A 347 -18.05 -0.57 6.44
N LEU A 348 -16.96 -1.05 5.83
CA LEU A 348 -16.65 -0.75 4.43
C LEU A 348 -17.66 -1.36 3.44
N TYR A 349 -18.19 -2.55 3.76
CA TYR A 349 -19.14 -3.28 2.92
C TYR A 349 -20.62 -2.94 3.20
N ASP A 350 -20.93 -2.16 4.25
CA ASP A 350 -22.28 -1.67 4.56
C ASP A 350 -22.64 -0.42 3.74
N ALA A 351 -22.70 -0.60 2.43
CA ALA A 351 -22.86 0.45 1.42
C ALA A 351 -24.14 0.30 0.58
N SER A 352 -24.66 1.44 0.13
CA SER A 352 -25.83 1.58 -0.76
C SER A 352 -25.54 1.38 -2.26
N TYR A 353 -24.27 1.17 -2.62
CA TYR A 353 -23.78 1.11 -3.99
C TYR A 353 -23.14 -0.25 -4.31
N ASP A 354 -22.82 -0.46 -5.59
CA ASP A 354 -22.30 -1.73 -6.09
C ASP A 354 -21.09 -2.26 -5.30
N LYS A 355 -21.14 -3.54 -4.90
CA LYS A 355 -20.06 -4.21 -4.15
C LYS A 355 -18.70 -4.22 -4.85
N TRP A 356 -18.66 -4.15 -6.19
CA TRP A 356 -17.38 -4.13 -6.92
C TRP A 356 -16.55 -2.87 -6.61
N ILE A 357 -17.19 -1.77 -6.21
CA ILE A 357 -16.51 -0.53 -5.79
C ILE A 357 -15.81 -0.75 -4.44
N VAL A 358 -16.52 -1.36 -3.48
CA VAL A 358 -15.94 -1.72 -2.17
C VAL A 358 -14.82 -2.75 -2.37
N ASP A 359 -15.04 -3.74 -3.22
CA ASP A 359 -14.02 -4.71 -3.60
C ASP A 359 -12.80 -4.02 -4.22
N LEU A 360 -12.95 -2.97 -5.06
CA LEU A 360 -11.83 -2.27 -5.69
C LEU A 360 -10.99 -1.50 -4.67
N ALA A 361 -11.66 -0.74 -3.80
CA ALA A 361 -11.03 0.10 -2.78
C ALA A 361 -10.39 -0.73 -1.66
N SER A 362 -11.13 -1.70 -1.09
CA SER A 362 -10.63 -2.50 0.04
C SER A 362 -9.56 -3.52 -0.34
N SER A 363 -9.49 -3.96 -1.61
CA SER A 363 -8.48 -4.92 -2.04
C SER A 363 -7.04 -4.45 -1.88
N GLN A 364 -6.80 -3.14 -1.89
CA GLN A 364 -5.44 -2.58 -1.85
C GLN A 364 -4.84 -2.52 -0.44
N ILE A 365 -5.65 -2.77 0.59
CA ILE A 365 -5.21 -2.85 1.98
C ILE A 365 -4.10 -3.91 2.17
N THR A 366 -4.02 -4.91 1.28
CA THR A 366 -2.96 -5.93 1.23
C THR A 366 -1.54 -5.36 1.14
N THR A 367 -1.35 -4.19 0.53
CA THR A 367 -0.08 -3.47 0.48
C THR A 367 0.49 -3.23 1.88
N LEU A 368 -0.35 -3.05 2.90
CA LEU A 368 0.09 -2.83 4.27
C LEU A 368 0.81 -4.04 4.87
N SER A 369 0.34 -5.27 4.61
CA SER A 369 0.95 -6.51 5.10
C SER A 369 2.11 -7.00 4.22
N LYS A 370 2.16 -6.58 2.95
CA LYS A 370 3.16 -7.00 1.95
C LYS A 370 4.38 -6.07 1.86
N CYS A 371 4.17 -4.76 2.00
CA CYS A 371 5.14 -3.75 1.61
C CYS A 371 5.73 -2.98 2.79
N THR A 372 5.32 -3.22 4.03
CA THR A 372 5.73 -2.38 5.17
C THR A 372 6.88 -2.96 5.99
N TRP A 373 7.73 -2.07 6.50
CA TRP A 373 8.57 -2.26 7.69
C TRP A 373 8.11 -1.31 8.79
N LEU A 374 8.03 -1.82 10.02
CA LEU A 374 7.87 -1.02 11.22
C LEU A 374 8.98 -1.44 12.18
N LEU A 375 10.02 -0.61 12.26
CA LEU A 375 11.27 -0.91 12.97
C LEU A 375 11.08 -0.86 14.48
N LYS A 376 12.02 -1.44 15.23
CA LYS A 376 11.98 -1.47 16.70
C LYS A 376 11.99 -0.08 17.33
N ASP A 377 12.59 0.91 16.67
CA ASP A 377 12.59 2.32 17.09
C ASP A 377 11.31 3.10 16.70
N GLY A 378 10.35 2.46 16.05
CA GLY A 378 9.08 3.06 15.62
C GLY A 378 9.16 3.79 14.27
N ARG A 379 10.28 3.74 13.54
CA ARG A 379 10.33 4.22 12.14
C ARG A 379 9.56 3.30 11.20
N PHE A 380 8.89 3.91 10.23
CA PHE A 380 8.01 3.24 9.27
C PHE A 380 8.47 3.47 7.84
N GLY A 381 8.51 2.38 7.08
CA GLY A 381 8.83 2.37 5.65
C GLY A 381 7.80 1.57 4.88
N VAL A 382 7.38 2.09 3.71
CA VAL A 382 6.57 1.35 2.74
C VAL A 382 7.39 1.17 1.46
N TRP A 383 7.65 -0.08 1.07
CA TRP A 383 8.23 -0.42 -0.23
C TRP A 383 7.31 0.09 -1.34
N GLU A 384 7.90 0.69 -2.35
CA GLU A 384 7.21 1.20 -3.52
C GLU A 384 6.45 0.11 -4.30
N GLY A 385 7.13 -1.00 -4.62
CA GLY A 385 6.59 -2.20 -5.23
C GLY A 385 7.18 -3.43 -4.53
N GLY A 386 6.35 -4.15 -3.78
CA GLY A 386 6.84 -4.92 -2.64
C GLY A 386 6.86 -6.45 -2.79
N PRO A 387 7.76 -7.12 -2.06
CA PRO A 387 8.95 -6.56 -1.42
C PRO A 387 10.11 -6.41 -2.44
N GLY A 388 10.91 -5.34 -2.33
CA GLY A 388 12.23 -5.25 -2.97
C GLY A 388 12.44 -4.24 -4.10
N CYS A 389 11.40 -3.53 -4.56
CA CYS A 389 11.51 -2.51 -5.62
C CYS A 389 10.84 -1.19 -5.22
N CYS A 390 11.25 -0.03 -5.73
CA CYS A 390 12.64 0.37 -5.92
C CYS A 390 13.30 0.72 -4.56
N GLY A 391 12.55 1.33 -3.65
CA GLY A 391 12.98 1.70 -2.30
C GLY A 391 11.82 1.85 -1.32
N PHE A 392 12.11 2.32 -0.11
CA PHE A 392 11.12 2.71 0.89
C PHE A 392 10.74 4.18 0.76
N ASN A 393 9.46 4.48 0.98
CA ASN A 393 8.92 5.83 1.07
C ASN A 393 9.28 6.70 -0.15
N THR A 394 9.29 6.12 -1.35
CA THR A 394 9.48 6.84 -2.63
C THR A 394 8.53 8.02 -2.69
N VAL A 395 9.05 9.24 -2.63
CA VAL A 395 8.26 10.43 -2.27
C VAL A 395 7.14 10.70 -3.28
N ASP A 396 7.42 10.56 -4.58
CA ASP A 396 6.45 10.73 -5.67
C ASP A 396 5.38 9.62 -5.75
N VAL A 397 5.63 8.48 -5.12
CA VAL A 397 4.66 7.38 -4.97
C VAL A 397 3.87 7.54 -3.67
N ALA A 398 4.56 7.96 -2.61
CA ALA A 398 3.98 8.29 -1.31
C ALA A 398 2.98 9.46 -1.42
N PHE A 399 3.22 10.43 -2.30
CA PHE A 399 2.30 11.53 -2.62
C PHE A 399 0.84 11.07 -2.78
N TRP A 400 0.64 9.92 -3.44
CA TRP A 400 -0.66 9.28 -3.62
C TRP A 400 -0.98 8.28 -2.50
N GLY A 401 -0.06 7.34 -2.26
CA GLY A 401 -0.27 6.20 -1.37
C GLY A 401 -0.41 6.56 0.11
N ILE A 402 0.14 7.69 0.55
CA ILE A 402 0.06 8.12 1.95
C ILE A 402 -1.37 8.41 2.39
N THR A 403 -2.30 8.74 1.47
CA THR A 403 -3.70 9.01 1.83
C THR A 403 -4.33 7.81 2.55
N GLY A 404 -4.08 6.58 2.07
CA GLY A 404 -4.50 5.35 2.73
C GLY A 404 -3.79 5.12 4.08
N ILE A 405 -2.50 5.47 4.20
CA ILE A 405 -1.78 5.44 5.48
C ILE A 405 -2.36 6.45 6.47
N ALA A 406 -2.67 7.67 6.03
CA ALA A 406 -3.12 8.76 6.89
C ALA A 406 -4.56 8.58 7.39
N TYR A 407 -5.44 7.95 6.59
CA TYR A 407 -6.76 7.52 7.06
C TYR A 407 -6.65 6.46 8.16
N LEU A 408 -5.79 5.45 7.99
CA LEU A 408 -5.75 4.30 8.89
C LEU A 408 -4.83 4.51 10.11
N TYR A 409 -3.70 5.19 9.93
CA TYR A 409 -2.60 5.35 10.90
C TYR A 409 -1.88 6.71 10.70
N PRO A 410 -2.50 7.85 11.08
CA PRO A 410 -1.96 9.18 10.81
C PRO A 410 -0.55 9.42 11.39
N ASP A 411 -0.20 8.80 12.51
CA ASP A 411 1.15 8.93 13.08
C ASP A 411 2.22 8.21 12.25
N LEU A 412 1.87 7.13 11.53
CA LEU A 412 2.76 6.47 10.58
C LEU A 412 2.95 7.32 9.31
N ALA A 413 1.91 8.01 8.87
CA ALA A 413 2.02 9.00 7.78
C ALA A 413 2.97 10.15 8.18
N LYS A 414 2.82 10.72 9.38
CA LYS A 414 3.77 11.72 9.92
C LYS A 414 5.20 11.17 10.03
N ASN A 415 5.37 9.89 10.39
CA ASN A 415 6.68 9.23 10.47
C ASN A 415 7.41 9.19 9.12
N ILE A 416 6.70 8.86 8.02
CA ILE A 416 7.25 8.92 6.65
C ILE A 416 7.84 10.31 6.37
N ILE A 417 7.11 11.38 6.70
CA ILE A 417 7.55 12.76 6.48
C ILE A 417 8.75 13.14 7.36
N PHE A 418 8.81 12.68 8.61
CA PHE A 418 9.96 12.90 9.49
C PHE A 418 11.22 12.13 9.04
N ASN A 419 11.06 10.96 8.41
CA ASN A 419 12.18 10.26 7.79
C ASN A 419 12.71 11.09 6.61
N THR A 420 11.83 11.54 5.70
CA THR A 420 12.21 12.39 4.55
C THR A 420 12.85 13.72 4.97
N GLU A 421 12.27 14.44 5.95
CA GLU A 421 12.77 15.74 6.42
C GLU A 421 14.20 15.69 6.94
N ARG A 422 14.56 14.63 7.70
CA ARG A 422 15.92 14.43 8.23
C ARG A 422 16.99 14.46 7.13
N TYR A 423 16.61 14.04 5.92
CA TYR A 423 17.49 13.90 4.77
C TYR A 423 17.26 14.96 3.69
N ILE A 424 16.52 16.05 3.93
CA ILE A 424 16.53 17.19 3.01
C ILE A 424 17.97 17.72 2.89
N LEU A 425 18.42 17.94 1.65
CA LEU A 425 19.82 18.23 1.35
C LEU A 425 20.28 19.53 2.03
N ASP A 426 21.34 19.43 2.83
CA ASP A 426 21.86 20.50 3.68
C ASP A 426 23.40 20.46 3.69
N LYS A 427 24.03 21.61 3.51
CA LYS A 427 25.49 21.76 3.35
C LYS A 427 26.34 21.32 4.55
N ASP A 428 25.75 21.23 5.73
CA ASP A 428 26.44 20.88 6.98
C ASP A 428 26.04 19.48 7.49
N LYS A 429 24.92 18.91 6.99
CA LYS A 429 24.45 17.54 7.31
C LYS A 429 24.75 16.49 6.23
N SER A 430 24.72 16.87 4.95
CA SER A 430 24.70 15.91 3.83
C SER A 430 26.10 15.64 3.25
N PRO A 431 26.59 14.39 3.22
CA PRO A 431 27.96 14.06 2.79
C PRO A 431 28.21 14.23 1.28
N TYR A 432 27.16 14.47 0.49
CA TYR A 432 27.21 14.61 -0.97
C TYR A 432 26.88 16.02 -1.46
N TYR A 433 26.72 17.00 -0.55
CA TYR A 433 26.32 18.37 -0.90
C TYR A 433 27.19 18.99 -2.00
N GLU A 434 28.52 18.83 -1.91
CA GLU A 434 29.45 19.38 -2.88
C GLU A 434 29.28 18.80 -4.29
N LEU A 435 28.77 17.57 -4.44
CA LEU A 435 28.50 16.97 -5.75
C LEU A 435 27.31 17.66 -6.42
N PHE A 436 26.20 17.83 -5.70
CA PHE A 436 25.02 18.56 -6.19
C PHE A 436 25.33 20.06 -6.41
N ALA A 437 26.18 20.66 -5.57
CA ALA A 437 26.64 22.03 -5.78
C ALA A 437 27.50 22.16 -7.04
N LEU A 438 28.30 21.15 -7.39
CA LEU A 438 29.11 21.14 -8.61
C LEU A 438 28.34 20.77 -9.87
N ALA A 439 27.08 20.33 -9.77
CA ALA A 439 26.27 20.05 -10.94
C ALA A 439 25.99 21.34 -11.77
N PHE A 440 25.81 22.48 -11.10
CA PHE A 440 25.62 23.80 -11.73
C PHE A 440 26.85 24.24 -12.56
N PRO A 441 26.75 24.49 -13.89
CA PRO A 441 27.81 25.00 -14.75
C PRO A 441 28.54 26.22 -14.20
N GLU A 442 27.82 27.13 -13.55
CA GLU A 442 28.35 28.34 -12.93
C GLU A 442 29.33 27.97 -11.80
N ASN A 443 28.95 27.00 -10.97
CA ASN A 443 29.79 26.48 -9.89
C ASN A 443 30.95 25.64 -10.44
N MET A 444 30.68 24.74 -11.37
CA MET A 444 31.67 23.89 -12.05
C MET A 444 32.73 24.72 -12.78
N GLN A 445 32.35 25.81 -13.44
CA GLN A 445 33.27 26.71 -14.14
C GLN A 445 34.19 27.41 -13.16
N LEU A 446 33.64 28.03 -12.11
CA LEU A 446 34.46 28.67 -11.06
C LEU A 446 35.35 27.66 -10.32
N TYR A 447 34.89 26.42 -10.14
CA TYR A 447 35.68 25.33 -9.56
C TYR A 447 36.86 24.95 -10.46
N ARG A 448 36.64 24.75 -11.76
CA ARG A 448 37.72 24.53 -12.74
C ARG A 448 38.74 25.67 -12.73
N ASP A 449 38.30 26.91 -12.57
CA ASP A 449 39.19 28.07 -12.50
C ASP A 449 39.90 28.23 -11.14
N ALA A 450 39.34 27.69 -10.06
CA ALA A 450 40.03 27.52 -8.78
C ALA A 450 41.13 26.44 -8.87
N LEU A 451 40.83 25.28 -9.47
CA LEU A 451 41.79 24.19 -9.67
C LEU A 451 43.00 24.58 -10.50
N LYS A 452 42.83 25.40 -11.54
CA LYS A 452 43.94 25.95 -12.34
C LYS A 452 44.92 26.79 -11.50
N LYS A 453 44.43 27.42 -10.43
CA LYS A 453 45.24 28.26 -9.52
C LYS A 453 45.84 27.43 -8.39
N ASP A 454 45.13 26.41 -7.93
CA ASP A 454 45.51 25.58 -6.79
C ASP A 454 45.01 24.13 -6.97
N PRO A 455 45.82 23.26 -7.62
CA PRO A 455 45.46 21.87 -7.83
C PRO A 455 45.29 21.05 -6.53
N SER A 456 45.83 21.53 -5.40
CA SER A 456 45.75 20.82 -4.12
C SER A 456 44.31 20.72 -3.58
N ILE A 457 43.39 21.56 -4.08
CA ILE A 457 41.97 21.53 -3.73
C ILE A 457 41.35 20.14 -4.01
N GLN A 458 41.79 19.41 -5.03
CA GLN A 458 41.28 18.05 -5.33
C GLN A 458 41.75 16.96 -4.36
N HIS A 459 42.79 17.23 -3.56
CA HIS A 459 43.43 16.22 -2.69
C HIS A 459 43.27 16.53 -1.19
N ASP A 460 42.58 17.62 -0.85
CA ASP A 460 42.28 18.05 0.52
C ASP A 460 40.77 18.30 0.63
N LEU A 461 40.09 17.45 1.39
CA LEU A 461 38.62 17.47 1.52
C LEU A 461 38.10 18.76 2.15
N GLU A 462 38.77 19.30 3.16
CA GLU A 462 38.32 20.52 3.83
C GLU A 462 38.56 21.75 2.95
N LYS A 463 39.67 21.76 2.22
CA LYS A 463 39.94 22.78 1.20
C LYS A 463 38.97 22.70 0.02
N PHE A 464 38.60 21.50 -0.41
CA PHE A 464 37.53 21.25 -1.40
C PHE A 464 36.21 21.84 -0.93
N LYS A 465 35.69 21.38 0.22
CA LYS A 465 34.43 21.86 0.82
C LYS A 465 34.41 23.38 0.98
N LYS A 466 35.48 23.97 1.52
CA LYS A 466 35.61 25.43 1.66
C LYS A 466 35.54 26.13 0.30
N THR A 467 36.26 25.63 -0.71
CA THR A 467 36.24 26.19 -2.06
C THR A 467 34.84 26.16 -2.66
N ILE A 468 34.12 25.03 -2.54
CA ILE A 468 32.75 24.91 -3.04
C ILE A 468 31.80 25.86 -2.30
N ARG A 469 31.90 25.97 -0.97
CA ARG A 469 31.13 26.93 -0.17
C ARG A 469 31.37 28.39 -0.60
N GLU A 470 32.62 28.77 -0.87
CA GLU A 470 32.95 30.09 -1.42
C GLU A 470 32.45 30.33 -2.85
N ILE A 471 32.33 29.27 -3.66
CA ILE A 471 31.80 29.34 -5.03
C ILE A 471 30.29 29.51 -5.01
N VAL A 472 29.56 28.67 -4.25
CA VAL A 472 28.11 28.78 -4.07
C VAL A 472 27.72 30.17 -3.52
N GLY A 473 28.50 30.71 -2.58
CA GLY A 473 28.31 32.06 -2.06
C GLY A 473 28.53 33.19 -3.09
N LYS A 474 29.23 32.94 -4.20
CA LYS A 474 29.46 33.90 -5.30
C LYS A 474 28.42 33.79 -6.41
N THR A 475 27.93 32.57 -6.70
CA THR A 475 26.95 32.33 -7.77
C THR A 475 25.50 32.42 -7.30
N GLY A 476 25.23 32.14 -6.02
CA GLY A 476 23.88 31.95 -5.50
C GLY A 476 23.22 30.62 -5.91
N LYS A 477 23.89 29.78 -6.71
CA LYS A 477 23.41 28.46 -7.14
C LYS A 477 23.69 27.44 -6.03
N ASP A 478 22.75 27.30 -5.10
CA ASP A 478 22.81 26.48 -3.89
C ASP A 478 21.84 25.28 -4.02
N PRO A 479 22.30 24.02 -3.91
CA PRO A 479 21.45 22.83 -3.98
C PRO A 479 20.63 22.56 -2.69
N THR A 480 20.85 23.32 -1.60
CA THR A 480 20.16 23.14 -0.31
C THR A 480 18.65 23.14 -0.50
N GLY A 481 17.95 22.21 0.16
CA GLY A 481 16.50 22.06 0.07
C GLY A 481 16.00 21.05 -0.96
N ARG A 482 16.89 20.35 -1.70
CA ARG A 482 16.49 19.17 -2.47
C ARG A 482 15.93 18.08 -1.55
N VAL A 483 14.85 17.45 -1.98
CA VAL A 483 14.18 16.35 -1.28
C VAL A 483 14.76 15.01 -1.77
N PRO A 484 15.04 14.04 -0.89
CA PRO A 484 15.52 12.72 -1.30
C PRO A 484 14.41 11.90 -1.96
N HIS A 485 14.77 11.12 -2.98
CA HIS A 485 13.85 10.29 -3.77
C HIS A 485 13.22 9.15 -2.96
N PHE A 486 14.04 8.24 -2.44
CA PHE A 486 13.61 7.13 -1.58
C PHE A 486 14.75 6.63 -0.68
N PHE A 487 14.41 5.72 0.22
CA PHE A 487 15.35 5.06 1.13
C PHE A 487 15.75 3.66 0.66
N ILE A 488 17.04 3.31 0.76
CA ILE A 488 17.61 2.08 0.21
C ILE A 488 17.72 1.00 1.27
N ALA A 489 16.68 0.16 1.41
CA ALA A 489 16.70 -1.04 2.26
C ALA A 489 17.22 -0.80 3.71
N SER A 490 17.07 0.45 4.16
CA SER A 490 17.52 1.03 5.41
C SER A 490 16.91 2.44 5.46
N LEU A 491 16.22 2.81 6.54
CA LEU A 491 15.65 4.15 6.70
C LEU A 491 16.70 5.20 7.14
N ASP A 492 17.99 4.92 6.92
CA ASP A 492 19.10 5.85 7.12
C ASP A 492 20.01 6.02 5.87
N ILE A 493 19.72 5.32 4.77
CA ILE A 493 20.37 5.51 3.46
C ILE A 493 19.31 6.03 2.49
N VAL A 494 19.55 7.17 1.85
CA VAL A 494 18.76 7.66 0.72
C VAL A 494 19.46 7.38 -0.61
N ASP A 495 18.69 7.32 -1.68
CA ASP A 495 19.18 7.14 -3.04
C ASP A 495 19.80 8.40 -3.63
N THR A 496 18.97 9.32 -4.13
CA THR A 496 19.44 10.56 -4.74
C THR A 496 18.45 11.71 -4.57
N TYR A 497 18.78 12.87 -5.14
CA TYR A 497 18.16 14.18 -4.92
C TYR A 497 17.76 14.87 -6.24
N ASP A 498 17.41 14.07 -7.25
CA ASP A 498 17.43 14.47 -8.65
C ASP A 498 16.07 14.68 -9.28
N ARG A 499 14.98 14.51 -8.52
CA ARG A 499 13.62 14.64 -9.06
C ARG A 499 13.02 15.98 -8.64
N ASN A 500 12.45 16.71 -9.61
CA ASN A 500 12.01 18.10 -9.41
C ASN A 500 10.57 18.24 -8.89
N ASP A 501 9.73 17.23 -9.10
CA ASP A 501 8.40 17.08 -8.51
C ASP A 501 8.42 16.85 -6.99
N LEU A 502 9.46 16.19 -6.46
CA LEU A 502 9.56 15.89 -5.02
C LEU A 502 9.50 17.12 -4.11
N LEU A 503 9.90 18.29 -4.62
CA LEU A 503 9.89 19.54 -3.86
C LEU A 503 8.45 20.01 -3.55
N PRO A 504 7.57 20.28 -4.53
CA PRO A 504 6.17 20.57 -4.25
C PRO A 504 5.42 19.40 -3.62
N GLU A 505 5.75 18.15 -3.98
CA GLU A 505 5.13 16.96 -3.38
C GLU A 505 5.41 16.87 -1.88
N TYR A 506 6.65 17.10 -1.42
CA TYR A 506 6.99 17.17 0.00
C TYR A 506 6.18 18.23 0.74
N ILE A 507 6.03 19.43 0.16
CA ILE A 507 5.24 20.51 0.75
C ILE A 507 3.77 20.07 0.88
N LEU A 508 3.18 19.51 -0.18
CA LEU A 508 1.80 19.01 -0.17
C LEU A 508 1.61 17.85 0.82
N LEU A 509 2.57 16.93 0.93
CA LEU A 509 2.59 15.81 1.88
C LEU A 509 2.62 16.27 3.36
N VAL A 510 3.43 17.30 3.68
CA VAL A 510 3.42 17.94 5.00
C VAL A 510 2.06 18.58 5.25
N LEU A 511 1.57 19.35 4.28
CA LEU A 511 0.32 20.09 4.41
C LEU A 511 -0.90 19.18 4.51
N LEU A 512 -0.94 18.04 3.83
CA LEU A 512 -1.99 17.02 3.97
C LEU A 512 -2.13 16.59 5.43
N ASN A 513 -1.01 16.16 6.05
CA ASN A 513 -0.98 15.72 7.44
C ASN A 513 -1.42 16.85 8.40
N TYR A 514 -1.01 18.09 8.13
CA TYR A 514 -1.47 19.26 8.88
C TYR A 514 -2.97 19.53 8.72
N TYR A 515 -3.47 19.66 7.49
CA TYR A 515 -4.88 19.94 7.19
C TYR A 515 -5.81 18.85 7.71
N TRP A 516 -5.39 17.58 7.65
CA TRP A 516 -6.17 16.44 8.12
C TRP A 516 -6.15 16.29 9.65
N THR A 517 -5.01 16.50 10.32
CA THR A 517 -4.93 16.26 11.78
C THR A 517 -5.09 17.53 12.64
N GLY A 518 -5.01 18.72 12.06
CA GLY A 518 -5.01 20.00 12.79
C GLY A 518 -3.73 20.27 13.59
N ASP A 519 -2.71 19.42 13.45
CA ASP A 519 -1.51 19.44 14.29
C ASP A 519 -0.57 20.61 13.97
N ARG A 520 -0.78 21.71 14.69
CA ARG A 520 0.02 22.94 14.58
C ARG A 520 1.47 22.76 15.05
N ALA A 521 1.73 21.82 15.97
CA ALA A 521 3.09 21.56 16.46
C ALA A 521 3.91 20.82 15.39
N TYR A 522 3.30 19.85 14.72
CA TYR A 522 3.84 19.18 13.54
C TYR A 522 4.19 20.19 12.43
N LEU A 523 3.25 21.08 12.06
CA LEU A 523 3.53 22.10 11.03
C LEU A 523 4.63 23.07 11.46
N SER A 524 4.57 23.58 12.70
CA SER A 524 5.56 24.53 13.22
C SER A 524 6.97 23.95 13.26
N ARG A 525 7.13 22.63 13.46
CA ARG A 525 8.43 21.95 13.36
C ARG A 525 8.97 21.93 11.93
N LEU A 526 8.09 21.78 10.93
CA LEU A 526 8.46 21.53 9.53
C LEU A 526 8.43 22.80 8.66
N TRP A 527 8.02 23.94 9.22
CA TRP A 527 7.84 25.19 8.46
C TRP A 527 9.14 25.73 7.85
N GLU A 528 10.26 25.65 8.57
CA GLU A 528 11.58 26.02 8.02
C GLU A 528 12.00 25.13 6.85
N SER A 529 11.64 23.83 6.88
CA SER A 529 11.86 22.90 5.77
C SER A 529 11.01 23.28 4.56
N ILE A 530 9.73 23.64 4.75
CA ILE A 530 8.86 24.16 3.66
C ILE A 530 9.49 25.40 3.02
N LYS A 531 9.92 26.40 3.80
CA LYS A 531 10.58 27.61 3.27
C LYS A 531 11.87 27.29 2.51
N THR A 532 12.67 26.37 3.04
CA THR A 532 13.90 25.91 2.40
C THR A 532 13.62 25.26 1.04
N VAL A 533 12.59 24.42 0.95
CA VAL A 533 12.15 23.75 -0.29
C VAL A 533 11.54 24.75 -1.29
N VAL A 534 10.72 25.70 -0.86
CA VAL A 534 10.19 26.79 -1.71
C VAL A 534 11.34 27.60 -2.33
N LYS A 535 12.34 27.96 -1.53
CA LYS A 535 13.53 28.65 -2.01
C LYS A 535 14.35 27.78 -2.97
N ALA A 536 14.48 26.48 -2.72
CA ALA A 536 15.18 25.54 -3.59
C ALA A 536 14.55 25.51 -4.99
N VAL A 537 13.22 25.42 -5.10
CA VAL A 537 12.53 25.50 -6.41
C VAL A 537 12.94 26.76 -7.19
N LEU A 538 12.93 27.93 -6.54
CA LEU A 538 13.26 29.20 -7.19
C LEU A 538 14.74 29.38 -7.55
N VAL A 539 15.66 28.74 -6.83
CA VAL A 539 17.11 28.81 -7.11
C VAL A 539 17.52 27.82 -8.20
N GLN A 540 16.86 26.65 -8.22
CA GLN A 540 17.32 25.47 -8.96
C GLN A 540 16.48 25.15 -10.20
N HIS A 541 15.22 25.58 -10.24
CA HIS A 541 14.26 25.23 -11.30
C HIS A 541 13.51 26.42 -11.91
N ASP A 542 13.87 27.68 -11.60
CA ASP A 542 13.26 28.88 -12.20
C ASP A 542 14.25 29.64 -13.14
N ASP A 543 15.01 28.90 -13.95
CA ASP A 543 16.03 29.50 -14.84
C ASP A 543 15.44 30.46 -15.89
N ALA A 544 14.15 30.29 -16.25
CA ALA A 544 13.43 31.20 -17.14
C ALA A 544 12.84 32.44 -16.43
N GLY A 545 12.93 32.53 -15.10
CA GLY A 545 12.40 33.64 -14.30
C GLY A 545 10.87 33.76 -14.28
N LEU A 546 10.17 32.68 -14.62
CA LEU A 546 8.70 32.59 -14.75
C LEU A 546 7.98 32.28 -13.42
N LYS A 547 8.73 32.00 -12.35
CA LYS A 547 8.24 31.45 -11.08
C LYS A 547 7.59 30.07 -11.21
N LEU A 548 7.96 29.33 -12.26
CA LEU A 548 7.49 27.99 -12.58
C LEU A 548 8.69 27.03 -12.68
N MET A 549 8.44 25.76 -12.38
CA MET A 549 9.48 24.72 -12.48
C MET A 549 9.80 24.43 -13.96
N TYR A 550 11.08 24.49 -14.28
CA TYR A 550 11.64 24.36 -15.61
C TYR A 550 12.45 23.05 -15.74
N HIS A 551 12.20 22.29 -16.81
CA HIS A 551 12.90 21.06 -17.15
C HIS A 551 13.99 21.34 -18.20
N SER A 552 15.27 21.21 -17.83
CA SER A 552 16.44 21.61 -18.65
C SER A 552 17.19 20.41 -19.25
N PRO A 553 17.49 20.40 -20.57
CA PRO A 553 18.28 19.35 -21.21
C PRO A 553 19.79 19.68 -21.18
N PRO A 554 20.69 18.73 -20.84
CA PRO A 554 20.49 17.66 -19.85
C PRO A 554 19.52 16.49 -20.17
N SER A 555 18.86 15.85 -19.20
CA SER A 555 18.51 16.25 -17.81
C SER A 555 19.64 16.85 -16.95
N GLY A 556 19.52 18.15 -16.64
CA GLY A 556 20.60 19.07 -16.29
C GLY A 556 21.58 18.63 -15.20
N TYR A 557 21.27 18.99 -13.96
CA TYR A 557 22.10 18.70 -12.78
C TYR A 557 21.94 17.26 -12.30
N GLU A 558 20.84 16.67 -12.73
CA GLU A 558 20.22 15.47 -12.21
C GLU A 558 20.76 14.18 -12.85
N GLY A 559 21.57 14.28 -13.93
CA GLY A 559 22.21 13.13 -14.60
C GLY A 559 23.57 12.70 -14.03
N PHE A 560 24.25 13.53 -13.22
CA PHE A 560 25.59 13.21 -12.70
C PHE A 560 25.60 12.08 -11.65
N SER A 561 24.51 11.95 -10.90
CA SER A 561 24.24 10.84 -9.98
C SER A 561 24.09 9.50 -10.71
N GLN A 562 23.36 9.46 -11.82
CA GLN A 562 23.17 8.26 -12.64
C GLN A 562 24.49 7.75 -13.22
N VAL A 563 25.40 8.67 -13.57
CA VAL A 563 26.79 8.32 -13.95
C VAL A 563 27.54 7.71 -12.76
N ALA A 564 27.37 8.23 -11.54
CA ALA A 564 27.99 7.68 -10.33
C ALA A 564 27.41 6.31 -9.92
N GLU A 565 26.09 6.09 -10.05
CA GLU A 565 25.42 4.81 -9.83
C GLU A 565 25.84 3.76 -10.89
N ALA A 566 25.97 4.18 -12.16
CA ALA A 566 26.49 3.32 -13.23
C ALA A 566 27.96 2.91 -13.03
N ILE A 567 28.73 3.65 -12.23
CA ILE A 567 30.12 3.34 -11.85
C ILE A 567 30.17 2.41 -10.62
N SER A 568 29.13 2.38 -9.77
CA SER A 568 29.06 1.50 -8.59
C SER A 568 28.31 0.18 -8.82
N GLY A 569 27.50 0.07 -9.87
CA GLY A 569 26.74 -1.13 -10.24
C GLY A 569 27.53 -2.21 -10.99
N VAL A 570 27.32 -3.48 -10.61
CA VAL A 570 28.02 -4.67 -11.13
C VAL A 570 27.70 -4.98 -12.61
N MET A 571 28.69 -5.52 -13.35
CA MET A 571 28.53 -6.01 -14.73
C MET A 571 27.37 -7.01 -14.91
N GLY A 572 26.34 -6.65 -15.68
CA GLY A 572 25.35 -7.61 -16.17
C GLY A 572 24.24 -6.99 -17.03
N ARG A 573 24.15 -7.38 -18.30
CA ARG A 573 23.20 -6.93 -19.38
C ARG A 573 23.09 -5.42 -19.66
N ARG A 574 23.11 -4.55 -18.64
CA ARG A 574 23.19 -3.09 -18.76
C ARG A 574 24.53 -2.55 -19.22
N LEU A 575 25.57 -3.38 -19.44
CA LEU A 575 26.91 -2.89 -19.81
C LEU A 575 26.89 -1.92 -21.02
N LEU A 576 26.03 -2.14 -22.02
CA LEU A 576 25.87 -1.22 -23.15
C LEU A 576 25.15 0.09 -22.79
N GLU A 577 24.24 0.09 -21.83
CA GLU A 577 23.54 1.28 -21.32
C GLU A 577 24.44 2.06 -20.35
N SER A 578 25.10 1.37 -19.41
CA SER A 578 26.14 1.92 -18.54
C SER A 578 27.29 2.51 -19.35
N LEU A 579 27.74 1.85 -20.43
CA LEU A 579 28.74 2.41 -21.35
C LEU A 579 28.19 3.61 -22.12
N ARG A 580 26.90 3.63 -22.51
CA ARG A 580 26.29 4.81 -23.13
C ARG A 580 26.27 5.98 -22.15
N ILE A 581 25.71 5.80 -20.96
CA ILE A 581 25.69 6.80 -19.86
C ILE A 581 27.11 7.30 -19.55
N LEU A 582 28.10 6.40 -19.47
CA LEU A 582 29.51 6.75 -19.23
C LEU A 582 30.15 7.55 -20.39
N LEU A 583 29.79 7.25 -21.65
CA LEU A 583 30.38 7.87 -22.85
C LEU A 583 29.63 9.11 -23.35
N SER A 584 28.34 9.27 -23.04
CA SER A 584 27.57 10.51 -23.29
C SER A 584 27.47 11.43 -22.07
N GLY A 585 27.82 10.95 -20.87
CA GLY A 585 27.65 11.71 -19.63
C GLY A 585 26.18 12.00 -19.34
N PRO A 586 25.85 13.13 -18.67
CA PRO A 586 24.46 13.51 -18.40
C PRO A 586 23.62 13.78 -19.66
N MET A 587 24.21 13.75 -20.87
CA MET A 587 23.51 13.85 -22.16
C MET A 587 22.81 12.55 -22.60
N TYR A 588 22.72 11.53 -21.75
CA TYR A 588 21.91 10.34 -22.02
C TYR A 588 20.43 10.68 -21.79
N ILE A 589 19.59 10.63 -22.82
CA ILE A 589 18.31 11.34 -22.83
C ILE A 589 17.15 10.49 -22.30
N PRO A 590 16.79 10.69 -21.02
CA PRO A 590 15.45 11.12 -20.61
C PRO A 590 15.45 12.64 -20.38
N ILE A 591 14.47 13.38 -20.92
CA ILE A 591 14.45 14.85 -20.76
C ILE A 591 13.86 15.27 -19.39
N SER A 592 13.18 14.36 -18.70
CA SER A 592 12.50 14.59 -17.42
C SER A 592 13.12 13.80 -16.27
N VAL A 593 12.98 14.37 -15.08
CA VAL A 593 13.36 13.76 -13.80
C VAL A 593 12.23 13.99 -12.79
N ASN A 594 11.19 13.18 -12.91
CA ASN A 594 10.00 13.17 -12.05
C ASN A 594 9.43 11.73 -12.01
N THR A 595 8.26 11.53 -11.39
CA THR A 595 7.60 10.22 -11.26
C THR A 595 7.43 9.51 -12.60
N PHE A 596 7.18 10.23 -13.70
CA PHE A 596 7.16 9.71 -15.06
C PHE A 596 8.59 9.71 -15.67
N ASP A 597 9.50 8.96 -15.06
CA ASP A 597 10.95 8.92 -15.38
C ASP A 597 11.33 8.40 -16.77
N ALA A 598 10.36 7.96 -17.58
CA ALA A 598 10.51 7.61 -19.00
C ALA A 598 9.53 8.36 -19.93
N LEU A 599 8.85 9.41 -19.44
CA LEU A 599 8.04 10.34 -20.25
C LEU A 599 8.74 11.71 -20.31
N SER A 600 9.33 12.04 -21.45
CA SER A 600 10.14 13.26 -21.60
C SER A 600 9.30 14.56 -21.55
N LEU A 601 9.65 15.44 -20.61
CA LEU A 601 9.08 16.78 -20.42
C LEU A 601 10.18 17.84 -20.58
N LEU A 602 9.92 18.96 -21.24
CA LEU A 602 10.92 20.01 -21.54
C LEU A 602 10.36 21.41 -21.25
N GLY A 603 11.18 22.29 -20.67
CA GLY A 603 10.76 23.66 -20.34
C GLY A 603 9.70 23.68 -19.24
N VAL A 604 8.61 24.42 -19.44
CA VAL A 604 7.50 24.48 -18.49
C VAL A 604 6.53 23.35 -18.80
N ALA A 605 6.40 22.37 -17.89
CA ALA A 605 5.53 21.20 -18.06
C ALA A 605 4.29 21.24 -17.16
N THR A 606 3.16 20.73 -17.66
CA THR A 606 1.86 20.90 -16.99
C THR A 606 1.81 20.23 -15.62
N PHE A 607 2.12 18.93 -15.52
CA PHE A 607 2.08 18.15 -14.28
C PHE A 607 2.85 18.82 -13.12
N THR A 608 4.11 19.19 -13.35
CA THR A 608 4.96 19.80 -12.33
C THR A 608 4.59 21.24 -12.01
N SER A 609 4.07 22.00 -12.98
CA SER A 609 3.62 23.38 -12.74
C SER A 609 2.37 23.42 -11.88
N ASP A 610 1.43 22.51 -12.14
CA ASP A 610 0.19 22.33 -11.39
C ASP A 610 0.48 21.95 -9.92
N LEU A 611 1.34 20.95 -9.70
CA LEU A 611 1.86 20.58 -8.37
C LEU A 611 2.50 21.77 -7.63
N TRP A 612 3.35 22.54 -8.31
CA TRP A 612 4.03 23.69 -7.71
C TRP A 612 3.04 24.78 -7.29
N ILE A 613 2.14 25.16 -8.18
CA ILE A 613 1.07 26.15 -7.94
C ILE A 613 0.20 25.70 -6.76
N ALA A 614 -0.20 24.43 -6.72
CA ALA A 614 -0.99 23.87 -5.62
C ALA A 614 -0.23 23.89 -4.28
N SER A 615 1.07 23.54 -4.29
CA SER A 615 1.91 23.56 -3.08
C SER A 615 2.02 24.96 -2.48
N LEU A 616 2.18 25.99 -3.33
CA LEU A 616 2.18 27.38 -2.92
C LEU A 616 0.81 27.80 -2.37
N LYS A 617 -0.29 27.48 -3.07
CA LYS A 617 -1.65 27.82 -2.63
C LYS A 617 -1.95 27.24 -1.25
N ALA A 618 -1.67 25.96 -1.05
CA ALA A 618 -1.87 25.28 0.23
C ALA A 618 -0.97 25.89 1.34
N ALA A 619 0.29 26.21 1.02
CA ALA A 619 1.23 26.82 1.96
C ALA A 619 0.82 28.24 2.36
N ILE A 620 0.30 29.05 1.43
CA ILE A 620 -0.22 30.41 1.70
C ILE A 620 -1.38 30.36 2.71
N GLU A 621 -2.36 29.48 2.49
CA GLU A 621 -3.50 29.37 3.41
C GLU A 621 -3.07 28.80 4.79
N ALA A 622 -2.13 27.84 4.82
CA ALA A 622 -1.57 27.33 6.06
C ALA A 622 -0.74 28.41 6.81
N ALA A 623 0.00 29.24 6.08
CA ALA A 623 0.76 30.35 6.65
C ALA A 623 -0.16 31.38 7.32
N LYS A 624 -1.25 31.77 6.65
CA LYS A 624 -2.30 32.64 7.21
C LYS A 624 -2.91 32.06 8.48
N LEU A 625 -3.27 30.77 8.45
CA LEU A 625 -3.90 30.08 9.59
C LEU A 625 -2.98 29.94 10.82
N ASN A 626 -1.65 30.02 10.67
CA ASN A 626 -0.68 29.85 11.76
C ASN A 626 0.13 31.12 12.09
N GLY A 627 -0.17 32.26 11.45
CA GLY A 627 0.48 33.54 11.75
C GLY A 627 1.81 33.79 11.04
N PHE A 628 2.21 32.93 10.08
CA PHE A 628 3.39 33.10 9.23
C PHE A 628 3.15 34.16 8.13
N THR A 629 2.74 35.37 8.54
CA THR A 629 2.14 36.38 7.64
C THR A 629 3.13 37.03 6.67
N GLU A 630 4.44 37.01 6.95
CA GLU A 630 5.46 37.49 6.02
C GLU A 630 5.70 36.47 4.92
N ASP A 631 5.93 35.20 5.30
CA ASP A 631 6.05 34.07 4.38
C ASP A 631 4.84 33.96 3.44
N ALA A 632 3.61 34.12 3.99
CA ALA A 632 2.38 34.13 3.20
C ALA A 632 2.41 35.18 2.06
N ARG A 633 2.86 36.41 2.35
CA ARG A 633 2.94 37.51 1.37
C ARG A 633 4.07 37.33 0.37
N GLU A 634 5.13 36.60 0.72
CA GLU A 634 6.19 36.24 -0.21
C GLU A 634 5.69 35.16 -1.18
N PHE A 635 5.09 34.10 -0.64
CA PHE A 635 4.52 33.00 -1.41
C PHE A 635 3.40 33.46 -2.34
N GLU A 636 2.53 34.40 -1.91
CA GLU A 636 1.49 35.00 -2.77
C GLU A 636 2.05 35.68 -4.02
N LYS A 637 3.20 36.36 -3.93
CA LYS A 637 3.84 37.02 -5.10
C LYS A 637 4.37 35.99 -6.10
N ILE A 638 4.96 34.91 -5.60
CA ILE A 638 5.47 33.80 -6.41
C ILE A 638 4.30 33.11 -7.11
N TYR A 639 3.26 32.77 -6.34
CA TYR A 639 2.04 32.11 -6.77
C TYR A 639 1.31 32.87 -7.89
N CYS A 640 1.06 34.17 -7.73
CA CYS A 640 0.34 34.95 -8.75
C CYS A 640 1.09 34.98 -10.09
N CYS A 641 2.42 35.13 -10.06
CA CYS A 641 3.26 35.09 -11.26
C CYS A 641 3.26 33.69 -11.90
N ALA A 642 3.35 32.64 -11.08
CA ALA A 642 3.31 31.25 -11.53
C ALA A 642 2.00 30.92 -12.25
N VAL A 643 0.85 31.24 -11.66
CA VAL A 643 -0.48 31.00 -12.25
C VAL A 643 -0.67 31.76 -13.56
N GLU A 644 -0.29 33.05 -13.62
CA GLU A 644 -0.39 33.86 -14.84
C GLU A 644 0.43 33.24 -15.98
N ASN A 645 1.70 32.89 -15.72
CA ASN A 645 2.57 32.29 -16.73
C ASN A 645 2.11 30.88 -17.14
N PHE A 646 1.62 30.07 -16.20
CA PHE A 646 1.14 28.72 -16.47
C PHE A 646 -0.02 28.72 -17.48
N ILE A 647 -1.06 29.51 -17.19
CA ILE A 647 -2.22 29.66 -18.08
C ILE A 647 -1.77 30.24 -19.43
N LYS A 648 -0.98 31.31 -19.42
CA LYS A 648 -0.52 32.01 -20.64
C LYS A 648 0.30 31.12 -21.58
N LEU A 649 1.09 30.20 -21.04
CA LEU A 649 2.00 29.37 -21.84
C LEU A 649 1.35 28.06 -22.30
N LEU A 650 0.54 27.41 -21.46
CA LEU A 650 0.10 26.03 -21.69
C LEU A 650 -1.39 25.87 -22.04
N TRP A 651 -2.26 26.82 -21.70
CA TRP A 651 -3.69 26.71 -22.04
C TRP A 651 -3.93 26.86 -23.54
N ASN A 652 -4.41 25.80 -24.20
CA ASN A 652 -4.63 25.77 -25.66
C ASN A 652 -6.07 26.12 -26.10
N GLY A 653 -6.98 26.30 -25.14
CA GLY A 653 -8.40 26.60 -25.38
C GLY A 653 -9.36 25.44 -25.06
N GLU A 654 -8.87 24.19 -25.02
CA GLU A 654 -9.64 23.00 -24.59
C GLU A 654 -8.98 22.33 -23.37
N TYR A 655 -7.65 22.25 -23.36
CA TYR A 655 -6.83 21.61 -22.34
C TYR A 655 -5.47 22.32 -22.16
N PHE A 656 -4.64 21.85 -21.23
CA PHE A 656 -3.26 22.32 -21.08
C PHE A 656 -2.31 21.43 -21.90
N ASP A 657 -1.54 22.02 -22.80
CA ASP A 657 -0.48 21.33 -23.55
C ASP A 657 0.53 20.67 -22.59
N ASN A 658 1.02 19.47 -22.89
CA ASN A 658 1.90 18.68 -22.02
C ASN A 658 3.09 19.50 -21.50
N TRP A 659 3.79 20.20 -22.39
CA TRP A 659 4.83 21.15 -22.04
C TRP A 659 5.14 22.17 -23.15
N TYR A 660 5.76 23.28 -22.76
CA TYR A 660 6.27 24.31 -23.66
C TYR A 660 7.62 24.84 -23.18
N ASP A 661 8.60 24.89 -24.09
CA ASP A 661 9.91 25.47 -23.83
C ASP A 661 9.98 26.92 -24.35
N PRO A 662 10.04 27.94 -23.46
CA PRO A 662 10.19 29.33 -23.85
C PRO A 662 11.59 29.69 -24.39
N ILE A 663 12.61 28.85 -24.18
CA ILE A 663 13.99 29.07 -24.65
C ILE A 663 14.16 28.53 -26.07
N SER A 664 13.75 27.29 -26.34
CA SER A 664 13.84 26.69 -27.70
C SER A 664 12.63 26.95 -28.59
N GLY A 665 11.47 27.27 -28.00
CA GLY A 665 10.18 27.39 -28.70
C GLY A 665 9.48 26.06 -28.99
N MET A 666 10.06 24.92 -28.59
CA MET A 666 9.47 23.59 -28.78
C MET A 666 8.19 23.39 -27.93
N ARG A 667 7.26 22.55 -28.40
CA ARG A 667 5.97 22.33 -27.71
C ARG A 667 5.44 20.92 -27.88
N ASP A 668 5.00 20.33 -26.78
CA ASP A 668 4.27 19.06 -26.80
C ASP A 668 2.78 19.28 -26.50
N LYS A 669 1.92 18.82 -27.41
CA LYS A 669 0.46 18.97 -27.34
C LYS A 669 -0.28 17.70 -26.92
N ALA A 670 0.41 16.71 -26.37
CA ALA A 670 -0.25 15.56 -25.75
C ALA A 670 -1.17 16.03 -24.61
N CYS A 671 -2.32 15.39 -24.48
CA CYS A 671 -3.20 15.52 -23.33
C CYS A 671 -2.68 14.55 -22.26
N MET A 672 -2.28 15.08 -21.11
CA MET A 672 -1.69 14.29 -20.00
C MET A 672 -2.75 13.97 -18.93
N SER A 673 -2.84 12.71 -18.51
CA SER A 673 -3.82 12.23 -17.52
C SER A 673 -3.68 12.92 -16.16
N ALA A 674 -2.44 13.07 -15.69
CA ALA A 674 -2.10 13.63 -14.38
C ALA A 674 -1.99 15.17 -14.35
N ALA A 675 -2.48 15.87 -15.38
CA ALA A 675 -2.31 17.31 -15.55
C ALA A 675 -2.94 18.19 -14.46
N LEU A 676 -3.88 17.66 -13.67
CA LEU A 676 -4.63 18.35 -12.61
C LEU A 676 -4.36 17.75 -11.23
N THR A 677 -3.17 17.17 -11.02
CA THR A 677 -2.80 16.49 -9.78
C THR A 677 -2.83 17.43 -8.57
N GLY A 678 -2.32 18.66 -8.73
CA GLY A 678 -2.35 19.71 -7.74
C GLY A 678 -3.77 20.23 -7.47
N GLU A 679 -4.57 20.46 -8.51
CA GLU A 679 -5.97 20.89 -8.36
C GLU A 679 -6.84 19.82 -7.67
N TRP A 680 -6.62 18.53 -7.98
CA TRP A 680 -7.22 17.42 -7.23
C TRP A 680 -6.80 17.49 -5.75
N TYR A 681 -5.52 17.69 -5.47
CA TYR A 681 -5.01 17.77 -4.09
C TYR A 681 -5.68 18.92 -3.31
N LEU A 682 -5.70 20.13 -3.88
CA LEU A 682 -6.35 21.30 -3.27
C LEU A 682 -7.82 21.05 -2.98
N LYS A 683 -8.59 20.66 -3.99
CA LYS A 683 -10.05 20.63 -3.86
C LYS A 683 -10.56 19.40 -3.13
N PHE A 684 -10.01 18.23 -3.46
CA PHE A 684 -10.53 16.96 -2.99
C PHE A 684 -9.88 16.50 -1.67
N LEU A 685 -8.56 16.66 -1.51
CA LEU A 685 -7.89 16.25 -0.27
C LEU A 685 -7.89 17.34 0.82
N LEU A 686 -7.72 18.62 0.45
CA LEU A 686 -7.58 19.72 1.44
C LEU A 686 -8.88 20.54 1.66
N ASP A 687 -9.92 20.36 0.84
CA ASP A 687 -11.11 21.23 0.74
C ASP A 687 -10.72 22.71 0.74
N LEU A 688 -9.78 23.05 -0.13
CA LEU A 688 -9.39 24.40 -0.53
C LEU A 688 -10.00 24.73 -1.91
N ASP A 689 -9.91 26.00 -2.30
CA ASP A 689 -10.28 26.41 -3.66
C ASP A 689 -9.16 26.10 -4.66
N TYR A 690 -9.59 25.90 -5.91
CA TYR A 690 -8.73 25.74 -7.08
C TYR A 690 -7.77 26.92 -7.24
N ALA A 691 -6.59 26.66 -7.80
CA ALA A 691 -5.59 27.70 -8.02
C ALA A 691 -5.92 28.60 -9.22
N PHE A 692 -6.68 28.06 -10.17
CA PHE A 692 -7.15 28.75 -11.37
C PHE A 692 -8.62 28.42 -11.68
N ASP A 693 -9.15 28.98 -12.78
CA ASP A 693 -10.59 28.91 -13.08
C ASP A 693 -11.10 27.47 -13.18
N ARG A 694 -12.11 27.14 -12.38
CA ARG A 694 -12.82 25.84 -12.38
C ARG A 694 -13.25 25.39 -13.77
N GLU A 695 -13.62 26.32 -14.65
CA GLU A 695 -14.01 26.01 -16.03
C GLU A 695 -12.88 25.32 -16.82
N LYS A 696 -11.62 25.74 -16.60
CA LYS A 696 -10.42 25.12 -17.21
C LYS A 696 -10.15 23.74 -16.62
N VAL A 697 -10.33 23.57 -15.31
CA VAL A 697 -10.24 22.27 -14.61
C VAL A 697 -11.25 21.28 -15.22
N VAL A 698 -12.53 21.65 -15.31
CA VAL A 698 -13.57 20.78 -15.89
C VAL A 698 -13.33 20.49 -17.38
N SER A 699 -12.85 21.47 -18.15
CA SER A 699 -12.53 21.28 -19.57
C SER A 699 -11.33 20.32 -19.78
N MET A 700 -10.31 20.42 -18.91
CA MET A 700 -9.17 19.51 -18.90
C MET A 700 -9.59 18.09 -18.51
N LEU A 701 -10.42 17.89 -17.46
CA LEU A 701 -10.96 16.57 -17.11
C LEU A 701 -11.76 15.94 -18.25
N LYS A 702 -12.62 16.72 -18.92
CA LYS A 702 -13.36 16.25 -20.12
C LYS A 702 -12.42 15.83 -21.25
N SER A 703 -11.34 16.56 -21.46
CA SER A 703 -10.32 16.24 -22.47
C SER A 703 -9.57 14.95 -22.13
N VAL A 704 -9.17 14.79 -20.86
CA VAL A 704 -8.53 13.57 -20.35
C VAL A 704 -9.43 12.35 -20.55
N TYR A 705 -10.72 12.40 -20.16
CA TYR A 705 -11.64 11.28 -20.43
C TYR A 705 -11.81 11.03 -21.95
N LYS A 706 -12.07 12.08 -22.74
CA LYS A 706 -12.31 12.01 -24.19
C LYS A 706 -11.14 11.40 -24.97
N TYR A 707 -9.91 11.82 -24.67
CA TYR A 707 -8.72 11.45 -25.43
C TYR A 707 -7.96 10.27 -24.83
N ASN A 708 -7.80 10.21 -23.50
CA ASN A 708 -6.92 9.25 -22.83
C ASN A 708 -7.62 7.95 -22.42
N PHE A 709 -8.95 7.95 -22.23
CA PHE A 709 -9.67 6.76 -21.74
C PHE A 709 -10.15 5.84 -22.86
N LYS A 710 -9.90 4.54 -22.71
CA LYS A 710 -10.59 3.45 -23.43
C LYS A 710 -10.79 2.28 -22.46
N LYS A 711 -12.02 1.75 -22.34
CA LYS A 711 -12.41 0.76 -21.31
C LYS A 711 -11.43 -0.40 -21.06
N TRP A 712 -10.79 -0.97 -22.09
CA TRP A 712 -9.86 -2.10 -21.94
C TRP A 712 -8.38 -1.70 -21.94
N GLU A 713 -8.07 -0.45 -22.29
CA GLU A 713 -6.71 0.11 -22.32
C GLU A 713 -6.43 0.93 -21.05
N GLY A 714 -7.48 1.39 -20.35
CA GLY A 714 -7.41 2.27 -19.18
C GLY A 714 -7.42 3.75 -19.54
N LEU A 715 -7.00 4.57 -18.57
CA LEU A 715 -6.63 5.97 -18.80
C LEU A 715 -5.13 6.04 -19.13
N ILE A 716 -4.80 6.16 -20.41
CA ILE A 716 -3.41 6.22 -20.89
C ILE A 716 -2.75 7.55 -20.47
N ASN A 717 -1.49 7.52 -20.01
CA ASN A 717 -0.91 8.71 -19.39
C ASN A 717 -0.72 9.92 -20.32
N ALA A 718 -0.35 9.72 -21.59
CA ALA A 718 -0.19 10.81 -22.56
C ALA A 718 -0.70 10.41 -23.94
N VAL A 719 -1.64 11.19 -24.50
CA VAL A 719 -2.22 10.93 -25.83
C VAL A 719 -2.24 12.19 -26.69
N TYR A 720 -1.80 12.10 -27.94
CA TYR A 720 -1.89 13.19 -28.92
C TYR A 720 -3.25 13.16 -29.66
N PRO A 721 -4.15 14.14 -29.48
CA PRO A 721 -5.46 14.11 -30.11
C PRO A 721 -5.40 14.03 -31.64
N GLY A 722 -6.17 13.11 -32.22
CA GLY A 722 -6.23 12.91 -33.68
C GLY A 722 -4.98 12.26 -34.30
N LYS A 723 -4.05 11.73 -33.49
CA LYS A 723 -2.88 10.96 -33.95
C LYS A 723 -3.03 9.47 -33.59
N PRO A 724 -2.39 8.54 -34.32
CA PRO A 724 -2.32 7.15 -33.89
C PRO A 724 -1.50 7.03 -32.59
N ARG A 725 -1.82 6.04 -31.75
CA ARG A 725 -1.06 5.72 -30.52
C ARG A 725 -0.24 4.42 -30.71
N PRO A 726 0.84 4.19 -29.93
CA PRO A 726 1.77 3.09 -30.17
C PRO A 726 1.12 1.71 -30.22
N ALA A 727 0.34 1.27 -29.22
CA ALA A 727 -0.24 -0.09 -29.30
C ALA A 727 -1.28 -0.30 -30.42
N LEU A 728 -1.62 0.73 -31.23
CA LEU A 728 -2.40 0.60 -32.46
C LEU A 728 -1.57 0.68 -33.76
N ALA A 729 -0.32 1.17 -33.70
CA ALA A 729 0.52 1.43 -34.88
C ALA A 729 1.98 0.94 -34.76
N GLY A 730 2.34 0.30 -33.64
CA GLY A 730 3.72 -0.03 -33.29
C GLY A 730 4.50 1.16 -32.74
N ASP A 731 5.80 0.95 -32.53
CA ASP A 731 6.70 2.02 -32.08
C ASP A 731 6.75 3.17 -33.10
N MET A 732 6.64 4.39 -32.60
CA MET A 732 6.60 5.62 -33.41
C MET A 732 7.53 6.68 -32.81
N LYS A 733 7.40 7.93 -33.26
CA LYS A 733 8.02 9.09 -32.60
C LYS A 733 6.95 9.93 -31.92
N TYR A 734 7.34 10.68 -30.89
CA TYR A 734 6.51 11.71 -30.28
C TYR A 734 6.01 12.67 -31.39
N PHE A 735 4.74 13.10 -31.33
CA PHE A 735 4.18 14.08 -32.28
C PHE A 735 4.50 15.53 -31.88
N ASN A 736 5.76 15.77 -31.50
CA ASN A 736 6.33 17.05 -31.12
C ASN A 736 7.71 17.21 -31.84
N GLU A 737 8.41 18.31 -31.59
CA GLU A 737 9.70 18.58 -32.27
C GLU A 737 10.88 17.74 -31.73
N SER A 738 10.73 17.00 -30.63
CA SER A 738 11.83 16.28 -29.96
C SER A 738 12.38 15.08 -30.73
N SER A 739 11.59 14.48 -31.62
CA SER A 739 11.92 13.24 -32.35
C SER A 739 12.22 11.99 -31.49
N ILE A 740 11.91 12.01 -30.19
CA ILE A 740 12.08 10.87 -29.27
C ILE A 740 11.18 9.68 -29.68
N PRO A 741 11.61 8.42 -29.50
CA PRO A 741 10.75 7.25 -29.70
C PRO A 741 9.56 7.21 -28.71
N TYR A 742 8.35 7.05 -29.23
CA TYR A 742 7.13 6.77 -28.47
C TYR A 742 6.78 5.30 -28.68
N THR A 743 7.14 4.46 -27.71
CA THR A 743 7.11 3.00 -27.85
C THR A 743 5.89 2.36 -27.19
N VAL A 744 5.50 1.19 -27.68
CA VAL A 744 4.42 0.39 -27.11
C VAL A 744 4.76 0.01 -25.67
N GLY A 745 3.83 0.23 -24.73
CA GLY A 745 4.05 -0.10 -23.32
C GLY A 745 5.01 0.84 -22.58
N SER A 746 5.42 1.95 -23.20
CA SER A 746 6.10 3.05 -22.47
C SER A 746 5.16 3.69 -21.44
N GLN A 747 5.71 4.47 -20.51
CA GLN A 747 4.90 5.21 -19.52
C GLN A 747 3.84 6.10 -20.16
N ALA A 748 4.14 6.66 -21.33
CA ALA A 748 3.21 7.46 -22.12
C ALA A 748 2.01 6.65 -22.67
N ASP A 749 2.21 5.39 -23.08
CA ASP A 749 1.19 4.48 -23.65
C ASP A 749 0.68 3.42 -22.65
N THR A 750 0.79 3.68 -21.34
CA THR A 750 0.29 2.78 -20.28
C THR A 750 -0.63 3.50 -19.30
N PRO A 751 -1.59 2.78 -18.68
CA PRO A 751 -2.41 3.29 -17.60
C PRO A 751 -1.74 3.03 -16.24
N TRP A 752 -1.77 4.02 -15.34
CA TRP A 752 -1.30 3.85 -13.96
C TRP A 752 -2.48 3.90 -13.01
N THR A 753 -2.69 2.84 -12.21
CA THR A 753 -3.89 2.76 -11.36
C THR A 753 -3.91 3.85 -10.28
N GLY A 754 -2.73 4.23 -9.78
CA GLY A 754 -2.59 5.34 -8.84
C GLY A 754 -2.77 6.73 -9.47
N ILE A 755 -3.00 6.84 -10.78
CA ILE A 755 -3.42 8.06 -11.49
C ILE A 755 -4.90 7.95 -11.93
N GLU A 756 -5.30 6.79 -12.44
CA GLU A 756 -6.69 6.48 -12.82
C GLU A 756 -7.69 6.77 -11.69
N ILE A 757 -7.37 6.36 -10.45
CA ILE A 757 -8.24 6.56 -9.29
C ILE A 757 -8.38 8.06 -8.92
N PRO A 758 -7.30 8.83 -8.71
CA PRO A 758 -7.39 10.27 -8.51
C PRO A 758 -8.21 10.99 -9.56
N VAL A 759 -7.93 10.76 -10.85
CA VAL A 759 -8.67 11.37 -11.97
C VAL A 759 -10.17 11.04 -11.88
N ALA A 760 -10.52 9.78 -11.60
CA ALA A 760 -11.92 9.39 -11.40
C ALA A 760 -12.56 10.07 -10.18
N THR A 761 -11.86 10.19 -9.05
CA THR A 761 -12.39 10.91 -7.87
C THR A 761 -12.54 12.41 -8.11
N HIS A 762 -11.67 13.02 -8.90
CA HIS A 762 -11.78 14.42 -9.34
C HIS A 762 -12.98 14.63 -10.26
N MET A 763 -13.20 13.73 -11.23
CA MET A 763 -14.38 13.71 -12.09
C MET A 763 -15.67 13.60 -11.27
N ILE A 764 -15.72 12.68 -10.29
CA ILE A 764 -16.86 12.49 -9.38
C ILE A 764 -17.12 13.76 -8.55
N GLU A 765 -16.09 14.41 -8.01
CA GLU A 765 -16.23 15.65 -7.24
C GLU A 765 -16.85 16.78 -8.09
N GLU A 766 -16.38 16.91 -9.33
CA GLU A 766 -16.78 17.95 -10.28
C GLU A 766 -18.10 17.67 -11.02
N GLY A 767 -18.73 16.52 -10.75
CA GLY A 767 -20.04 16.14 -11.28
C GLY A 767 -20.02 15.28 -12.55
N MET A 768 -18.85 14.91 -13.06
CA MET A 768 -18.63 13.90 -14.10
C MET A 768 -18.68 12.48 -13.48
N VAL A 769 -19.83 12.17 -12.86
CA VAL A 769 -19.99 10.99 -12.01
C VAL A 769 -19.98 9.70 -12.83
N ASP A 770 -20.64 9.70 -14.00
CA ASP A 770 -20.72 8.51 -14.85
C ASP A 770 -19.33 8.18 -15.45
N GLU A 771 -18.60 9.20 -15.93
CA GLU A 771 -17.24 9.06 -16.45
C GLU A 771 -16.27 8.52 -15.38
N GLY A 772 -16.31 9.09 -14.16
CA GLY A 772 -15.46 8.64 -13.06
C GLY A 772 -15.80 7.22 -12.60
N VAL A 773 -17.08 6.86 -12.50
CA VAL A 773 -17.50 5.50 -12.13
C VAL A 773 -17.16 4.48 -13.22
N GLU A 774 -17.26 4.83 -14.51
CA GLU A 774 -16.82 3.96 -15.61
C GLU A 774 -15.30 3.71 -15.55
N LEU A 775 -14.51 4.75 -15.26
CA LEU A 775 -13.05 4.66 -15.15
C LEU A 775 -12.65 3.71 -14.00
N LEU A 776 -13.26 3.87 -12.81
CA LEU A 776 -13.10 2.92 -11.69
C LEU A 776 -13.51 1.50 -12.08
N ARG A 777 -14.61 1.34 -12.85
CA ARG A 777 -15.08 0.02 -13.30
C ARG A 777 -14.10 -0.63 -14.27
N SER A 778 -13.47 0.14 -15.16
CA SER A 778 -12.38 -0.30 -16.04
C SER A 778 -11.20 -0.88 -15.24
N VAL A 779 -10.75 -0.19 -14.19
CA VAL A 779 -9.70 -0.69 -13.29
C VAL A 779 -10.11 -2.02 -12.65
N HIS A 780 -11.30 -2.09 -12.05
CA HIS A 780 -11.83 -3.31 -11.41
C HIS A 780 -11.88 -4.49 -12.39
N GLU A 781 -12.51 -4.30 -13.56
CA GLU A 781 -12.70 -5.35 -14.55
C GLU A 781 -11.36 -5.86 -15.12
N ARG A 782 -10.37 -4.97 -15.31
CA ARG A 782 -9.03 -5.33 -15.76
C ARG A 782 -8.28 -6.21 -14.74
N TYR A 783 -8.11 -5.78 -13.49
CA TYR A 783 -7.38 -6.62 -12.51
C TYR A 783 -8.12 -7.92 -12.19
N ARG A 784 -9.46 -7.91 -12.26
CA ARG A 784 -10.28 -9.12 -12.17
C ARG A 784 -10.03 -10.09 -13.33
N SER A 785 -9.96 -9.63 -14.58
CA SER A 785 -9.76 -10.53 -15.74
C SER A 785 -8.37 -11.17 -15.75
N TRP A 786 -7.38 -10.50 -15.16
CA TRP A 786 -6.01 -11.01 -15.02
C TRP A 786 -5.76 -11.86 -13.76
N GLY A 787 -6.74 -12.03 -12.87
CA GLY A 787 -6.56 -12.82 -11.63
C GLY A 787 -5.61 -12.19 -10.60
N LEU A 788 -5.24 -10.91 -10.78
CA LEU A 788 -4.32 -10.14 -9.94
C LEU A 788 -5.06 -9.16 -9.01
N TYR A 789 -6.24 -9.56 -8.55
CA TYR A 789 -7.22 -8.65 -7.93
C TYR A 789 -6.74 -7.95 -6.64
N TRP A 790 -5.87 -8.59 -5.87
CA TRP A 790 -5.28 -8.04 -4.64
C TRP A 790 -3.82 -7.60 -4.84
N ASN A 791 -3.34 -7.59 -6.10
CA ASN A 791 -1.96 -7.30 -6.45
C ASN A 791 -1.93 -6.38 -7.68
N HIS A 792 -2.19 -5.10 -7.45
CA HIS A 792 -2.08 -4.10 -8.50
C HIS A 792 -0.60 -3.83 -8.83
N ILE A 793 -0.30 -3.80 -10.12
CA ILE A 793 1.06 -3.77 -10.70
C ILE A 793 1.38 -2.40 -11.30
N GLU A 794 2.55 -1.87 -10.97
CA GLU A 794 3.23 -0.76 -11.65
C GLU A 794 4.73 -1.12 -11.79
N CYS A 795 5.65 -0.44 -11.08
CA CYS A 795 7.07 -0.85 -10.98
C CYS A 795 7.31 -2.03 -9.99
N GLY A 796 6.30 -2.88 -9.80
CA GLY A 796 6.31 -3.98 -8.84
C GLY A 796 4.90 -4.39 -8.39
N GLY A 797 4.81 -5.39 -7.50
CA GLY A 797 3.56 -5.88 -6.94
C GLY A 797 3.07 -5.11 -5.71
N HIS A 798 1.77 -5.23 -5.41
CA HIS A 798 1.06 -4.57 -4.31
C HIS A 798 1.42 -3.07 -4.18
N TYR A 799 1.52 -2.39 -5.33
CA TYR A 799 2.25 -1.13 -5.48
C TYR A 799 1.72 0.01 -4.59
N PHE A 800 2.60 0.73 -3.89
CA PHE A 800 2.25 1.69 -2.83
C PHE A 800 1.30 2.80 -3.30
N ARG A 801 1.44 3.28 -4.54
CA ARG A 801 0.55 4.30 -5.15
C ARG A 801 -0.93 3.93 -5.04
N VAL A 802 -1.26 2.64 -5.07
CA VAL A 802 -2.63 2.12 -5.15
C VAL A 802 -3.42 2.21 -3.83
N LEU A 803 -2.77 2.51 -2.70
CA LEU A 803 -3.46 2.83 -1.44
C LEU A 803 -4.34 4.09 -1.53
N VAL A 804 -4.15 4.93 -2.56
CA VAL A 804 -5.06 6.04 -2.88
C VAL A 804 -6.49 5.58 -3.18
N SER A 805 -6.70 4.30 -3.51
CA SER A 805 -8.01 3.67 -3.68
C SER A 805 -8.96 3.81 -2.48
N LEU A 806 -8.45 3.99 -1.26
CA LEU A 806 -9.29 4.26 -0.09
C LEU A 806 -10.00 5.62 -0.16
N THR A 807 -9.53 6.56 -0.98
CA THR A 807 -10.22 7.84 -1.22
C THR A 807 -11.57 7.69 -1.94
N ILE A 808 -11.79 6.58 -2.66
CA ILE A 808 -13.03 6.32 -3.42
C ILE A 808 -14.26 6.41 -2.50
N PHE A 809 -14.17 5.90 -1.27
CA PHE A 809 -15.25 5.97 -0.29
C PHE A 809 -15.71 7.41 -0.02
N ASN A 810 -14.73 8.29 0.24
CA ASN A 810 -14.97 9.70 0.53
C ASN A 810 -15.42 10.48 -0.72
N ALA A 811 -14.91 10.13 -1.91
CA ALA A 811 -15.38 10.72 -3.18
C ALA A 811 -16.86 10.44 -3.44
N LEU A 812 -17.33 9.22 -3.18
CA LEU A 812 -18.74 8.85 -3.38
C LEU A 812 -19.67 9.50 -2.34
N ALA A 813 -19.22 9.62 -1.09
CA ALA A 813 -19.93 10.32 -0.02
C ALA A 813 -19.84 11.87 -0.11
N GLY A 814 -18.97 12.40 -0.96
CA GLY A 814 -18.54 13.81 -0.94
C GLY A 814 -18.02 14.25 0.44
N ALA A 815 -17.41 13.32 1.17
CA ALA A 815 -16.97 13.52 2.54
C ALA A 815 -15.56 14.11 2.58
N ARG A 816 -15.40 15.29 3.20
CA ARG A 816 -14.08 15.93 3.39
C ARG A 816 -13.97 16.49 4.79
N TYR A 817 -12.90 16.14 5.49
CA TYR A 817 -12.65 16.59 6.86
C TYR A 817 -11.39 17.45 6.93
N ARG A 818 -11.53 18.62 7.55
CA ARG A 818 -10.44 19.55 7.84
C ARG A 818 -10.20 19.57 9.34
N GLY A 819 -9.13 18.95 9.80
CA GLY A 819 -8.74 18.94 11.21
C GLY A 819 -8.29 20.30 11.74
N VAL A 820 -7.93 21.25 10.86
CA VAL A 820 -7.49 22.61 11.25
C VAL A 820 -8.60 23.50 11.84
N ASP A 821 -9.85 23.20 11.49
CA ASP A 821 -11.07 23.85 12.00
C ASP A 821 -12.08 22.84 12.59
N GLY A 822 -11.89 21.54 12.33
CA GLY A 822 -12.73 20.44 12.77
C GLY A 822 -13.99 20.27 11.93
N ILE A 823 -14.04 20.83 10.71
CA ILE A 823 -15.25 20.82 9.87
C ILE A 823 -15.27 19.56 8.99
N LEU A 824 -16.42 18.88 8.98
CA LEU A 824 -16.74 17.78 8.06
C LEU A 824 -17.77 18.22 7.01
N ARG A 825 -17.37 18.32 5.74
CA ARG A 825 -18.27 18.47 4.60
C ARG A 825 -18.87 17.11 4.22
N ILE A 826 -20.15 17.08 3.87
CA ILE A 826 -20.88 15.92 3.34
C ILE A 826 -21.68 16.33 2.10
N ASP A 827 -21.46 15.68 0.96
CA ASP A 827 -22.10 15.98 -0.34
C ASP A 827 -22.21 14.73 -1.24
N PRO A 828 -23.11 13.77 -0.97
CA PRO A 828 -23.15 12.49 -1.68
C PRO A 828 -23.23 12.66 -3.20
N LYS A 829 -22.20 12.17 -3.91
CA LYS A 829 -22.05 12.35 -5.35
C LYS A 829 -22.82 11.29 -6.15
N ILE A 830 -22.97 10.10 -5.57
CA ILE A 830 -23.88 9.04 -6.03
C ILE A 830 -25.05 8.88 -5.04
N ASN A 831 -26.14 8.24 -5.47
CA ASN A 831 -27.32 7.97 -4.64
C ASN A 831 -27.83 9.21 -3.88
N LYS A 832 -27.82 10.38 -4.53
CA LYS A 832 -27.94 11.72 -3.89
C LYS A 832 -29.17 11.95 -3.00
N MET A 833 -30.20 11.10 -3.11
CA MET A 833 -31.43 11.16 -2.31
C MET A 833 -31.42 10.21 -1.10
N ASP A 834 -30.66 9.11 -1.16
CA ASP A 834 -30.56 8.08 -0.10
C ASP A 834 -29.21 7.36 -0.21
N PHE A 835 -28.19 7.93 0.43
CA PHE A 835 -26.83 7.40 0.44
C PHE A 835 -26.52 6.71 1.77
N LYS A 836 -25.95 5.52 1.68
CA LYS A 836 -25.31 4.82 2.79
C LYS A 836 -23.90 4.37 2.39
N GLY A 837 -22.93 4.53 3.29
CA GLY A 837 -21.56 4.04 3.09
C GLY A 837 -20.59 4.46 4.20
N PRO A 838 -19.34 3.98 4.16
CA PRO A 838 -18.29 4.40 5.08
C PRO A 838 -17.80 5.82 4.79
N ILE A 839 -17.28 6.49 5.82
CA ILE A 839 -16.39 7.64 5.70
C ILE A 839 -15.08 7.29 6.39
N LEU A 840 -13.96 7.52 5.70
CA LEU A 840 -12.62 7.43 6.27
C LEU A 840 -12.17 8.80 6.74
N LEU A 841 -11.71 8.88 7.98
CA LEU A 841 -11.24 10.10 8.63
C LEU A 841 -9.83 9.83 9.17
N PRO A 842 -8.99 10.86 9.41
CA PRO A 842 -7.59 10.66 9.84
C PRO A 842 -7.52 9.97 11.21
N GLY A 843 -7.26 8.66 11.22
CA GLY A 843 -7.31 7.86 12.45
C GLY A 843 -8.73 7.55 12.96
N ALA A 844 -9.73 7.55 12.09
CA ALA A 844 -11.08 7.12 12.44
C ALA A 844 -11.87 6.57 11.25
N LEU A 845 -12.82 5.68 11.54
CA LEU A 845 -13.77 5.14 10.58
C LEU A 845 -15.18 5.44 11.09
N ALA A 846 -16.02 6.00 10.22
CA ALA A 846 -17.42 6.25 10.51
C ALA A 846 -18.32 5.60 9.44
N SER A 847 -19.60 5.40 9.78
CA SER A 847 -20.65 5.09 8.80
C SER A 847 -21.57 6.28 8.63
N LEU A 848 -21.88 6.63 7.38
CA LEU A 848 -22.86 7.65 7.00
C LEU A 848 -24.16 7.00 6.52
N ALA A 849 -25.28 7.50 7.00
CA ALA A 849 -26.57 7.43 6.32
C ALA A 849 -27.07 8.85 6.05
N TYR A 850 -27.35 9.17 4.80
CA TYR A 850 -27.83 10.47 4.34
C TYR A 850 -29.11 10.28 3.53
N ARG A 851 -30.14 11.06 3.83
CA ARG A 851 -31.37 11.14 3.04
C ARG A 851 -31.74 12.59 2.75
N SER A 852 -32.09 12.86 1.51
CA SER A 852 -32.61 14.14 1.04
C SER A 852 -33.98 13.94 0.41
N THR A 853 -34.90 14.83 0.76
CA THR A 853 -36.30 14.86 0.31
C THR A 853 -36.70 16.31 0.12
N GLU A 854 -37.82 16.56 -0.57
CA GLU A 854 -38.31 17.93 -0.76
C GLU A 854 -38.52 18.62 0.61
N GLY A 855 -37.77 19.70 0.84
CA GLY A 855 -37.80 20.46 2.08
C GLY A 855 -37.13 19.84 3.31
N LYS A 856 -36.59 18.61 3.26
CA LYS A 856 -35.90 17.98 4.41
C LYS A 856 -34.63 17.20 4.00
N ILE A 857 -33.53 17.45 4.71
CA ILE A 857 -32.32 16.63 4.70
C ILE A 857 -32.11 16.02 6.08
N SER A 858 -31.75 14.75 6.14
CA SER A 858 -31.31 14.07 7.37
C SER A 858 -30.01 13.34 7.12
N LEU A 859 -29.00 13.58 7.95
CA LEU A 859 -27.76 12.79 7.96
C LEU A 859 -27.55 12.18 9.35
N ASP A 860 -26.83 11.08 9.35
CA ASP A 860 -26.52 10.29 10.52
C ASP A 860 -25.12 9.71 10.39
N ILE A 861 -24.25 10.05 11.34
CA ILE A 861 -22.84 9.66 11.33
C ILE A 861 -22.55 8.92 12.64
N GLU A 862 -22.20 7.64 12.56
CA GLU A 862 -21.80 6.84 13.72
C GLU A 862 -20.29 6.58 13.68
N GLY A 863 -19.59 6.83 14.79
CA GLY A 863 -18.19 6.44 14.94
C GLY A 863 -18.07 4.93 15.09
N ARG A 864 -17.26 4.28 14.24
CA ARG A 864 -17.16 2.81 14.15
C ARG A 864 -15.86 2.28 14.71
N LEU A 865 -14.73 2.92 14.41
CA LEU A 865 -13.39 2.64 14.96
C LEU A 865 -12.58 3.94 15.05
N GLY A 866 -11.57 3.95 15.91
CA GLY A 866 -10.75 5.14 16.16
C GLY A 866 -11.51 6.26 16.88
N SER A 867 -10.99 7.49 16.78
CA SER A 867 -11.62 8.68 17.35
C SER A 867 -11.15 9.94 16.62
N ILE A 868 -12.09 10.84 16.31
CA ILE A 868 -11.82 12.13 15.67
C ILE A 868 -12.74 13.20 16.27
N THR A 869 -12.30 14.46 16.31
CA THR A 869 -13.10 15.57 16.84
C THR A 869 -13.78 16.31 15.69
N ILE A 870 -15.09 16.54 15.75
CA ILE A 870 -15.85 17.30 14.75
C ILE A 870 -16.41 18.55 15.44
N SER A 871 -15.95 19.74 15.01
CA SER A 871 -16.44 21.04 15.46
C SER A 871 -17.68 21.51 14.69
N GLY A 872 -17.93 20.98 13.49
CA GLY A 872 -19.11 21.34 12.70
C GLY A 872 -19.26 20.53 11.42
N ILE A 873 -20.43 20.66 10.78
CA ILE A 873 -20.75 20.00 9.51
C ILE A 873 -21.12 21.03 8.45
N THR A 874 -20.61 20.85 7.22
CA THR A 874 -21.01 21.61 6.02
C THR A 874 -21.83 20.73 5.09
N ILE A 875 -22.98 21.23 4.63
CA ILE A 875 -23.89 20.52 3.72
C ILE A 875 -24.24 21.47 2.56
N PRO A 876 -23.93 21.13 1.29
CA PRO A 876 -24.44 21.87 0.14
C PRO A 876 -25.96 21.78 0.04
N VAL A 877 -26.61 22.90 -0.29
CA VAL A 877 -28.06 23.02 -0.40
C VAL A 877 -28.48 23.82 -1.64
N THR A 878 -29.49 23.33 -2.35
CA THR A 878 -30.08 24.00 -3.52
C THR A 878 -31.25 24.92 -3.17
N SER A 879 -31.74 24.85 -1.93
CA SER A 879 -32.89 25.60 -1.42
C SER A 879 -32.64 26.13 -0.01
N ARG A 880 -33.42 27.13 0.40
CA ARG A 880 -33.30 27.75 1.72
C ARG A 880 -34.14 26.98 2.74
N PHE A 881 -33.48 26.36 3.71
CA PHE A 881 -34.10 25.70 4.85
C PHE A 881 -34.46 26.74 5.94
N SER A 882 -35.51 26.48 6.73
CA SER A 882 -35.98 27.38 7.79
C SER A 882 -35.41 27.05 9.16
N GLY A 883 -34.93 25.83 9.37
CA GLY A 883 -34.29 25.41 10.62
C GLY A 883 -33.46 24.14 10.51
N ALA A 884 -32.77 23.84 11.60
CA ALA A 884 -32.02 22.61 11.80
C ALA A 884 -32.24 22.05 13.21
N ARG A 885 -31.92 20.77 13.41
CA ARG A 885 -31.71 20.14 14.72
C ARG A 885 -30.46 19.27 14.65
N VAL A 886 -29.71 19.22 15.74
CA VAL A 886 -28.49 18.41 15.88
C VAL A 886 -28.65 17.55 17.12
N PHE A 887 -28.40 16.25 17.00
CA PHE A 887 -28.43 15.30 18.09
C PHE A 887 -27.09 14.60 18.24
N ILE A 888 -26.60 14.47 19.47
CA ILE A 888 -25.41 13.70 19.83
C ILE A 888 -25.89 12.63 20.83
N ASP A 889 -25.70 11.35 20.49
CA ASP A 889 -26.18 10.20 21.26
C ASP A 889 -27.68 10.30 21.63
N GLY A 890 -28.49 10.89 20.73
CA GLY A 890 -29.93 11.13 20.91
C GLY A 890 -30.29 12.38 21.71
N CYS A 891 -29.33 13.08 22.31
CA CYS A 891 -29.54 14.33 23.03
C CYS A 891 -29.42 15.54 22.09
N GLU A 892 -30.40 16.45 22.12
CA GLU A 892 -30.36 17.67 21.29
C GLU A 892 -29.22 18.61 21.73
N SER A 893 -28.40 19.05 20.78
CA SER A 893 -27.20 19.84 21.01
C SER A 893 -27.32 21.27 20.45
N ARG A 894 -26.57 22.20 21.03
CA ARG A 894 -26.53 23.60 20.59
C ARG A 894 -25.53 23.80 19.46
N PHE A 895 -25.91 24.62 18.48
CA PHE A 895 -25.09 24.96 17.33
C PHE A 895 -25.39 26.40 16.86
N SER A 896 -24.47 27.01 16.11
CA SER A 896 -24.79 28.14 15.22
C SER A 896 -25.01 27.63 13.80
N LEU A 897 -25.87 28.32 13.05
CA LEU A 897 -26.19 28.03 11.67
C LEU A 897 -25.80 29.22 10.80
N GLU A 898 -24.92 28.98 9.84
CA GLU A 898 -24.42 29.96 8.88
C GLU A 898 -24.79 29.51 7.46
N PHE A 899 -25.28 30.44 6.63
CA PHE A 899 -25.52 30.23 5.20
C PHE A 899 -24.48 31.00 4.40
N SER A 900 -23.72 30.31 3.54
CA SER A 900 -22.82 30.95 2.57
C SER A 900 -22.78 30.12 1.29
N ASP A 901 -22.83 30.78 0.13
CA ASP A 901 -22.46 30.20 -1.18
C ASP A 901 -23.10 28.82 -1.50
N GLY A 902 -24.40 28.70 -1.25
CA GLY A 902 -25.15 27.46 -1.49
C GLY A 902 -24.81 26.32 -0.51
N CYS A 903 -24.22 26.63 0.64
CA CYS A 903 -23.94 25.68 1.73
C CYS A 903 -24.58 26.16 3.05
N ILE A 904 -24.95 25.19 3.89
CA ILE A 904 -25.22 25.39 5.32
C ILE A 904 -24.01 24.88 6.11
N LEU A 905 -23.52 25.71 7.03
CA LEU A 905 -22.51 25.34 8.02
C LEU A 905 -23.16 25.34 9.41
N LEU A 906 -23.13 24.19 10.06
CA LEU A 906 -23.56 23.99 11.44
C LEU A 906 -22.31 23.87 12.32
N LYS A 907 -21.98 24.90 13.11
CA LYS A 907 -20.88 24.85 14.09
C LYS A 907 -21.45 24.46 15.44
N PHE A 908 -20.94 23.39 16.04
CA PHE A 908 -21.39 22.93 17.34
C PHE A 908 -20.85 23.84 18.45
N ALA A 909 -21.64 24.07 19.49
CA ALA A 909 -21.23 24.89 20.64
C ALA A 909 -20.07 24.23 21.42
N GLU A 910 -20.01 22.90 21.42
CA GLU A 910 -18.91 22.09 21.93
C GLU A 910 -18.51 21.06 20.85
N PRO A 911 -17.21 20.86 20.55
CA PRO A 911 -16.78 19.88 19.56
C PRO A 911 -17.11 18.44 19.97
N VAL A 912 -17.52 17.64 18.98
CA VAL A 912 -17.99 16.26 19.18
C VAL A 912 -16.84 15.28 18.99
N GLY A 913 -16.48 14.53 20.04
CA GLY A 913 -15.56 13.40 19.92
C GLY A 913 -16.27 12.19 19.28
N LEU A 914 -16.21 12.08 17.95
CA LEU A 914 -16.74 10.95 17.19
C LEU A 914 -15.81 9.73 17.36
N ARG A 915 -16.05 9.01 18.45
CA ARG A 915 -15.44 7.72 18.81
C ARG A 915 -16.42 6.58 18.60
N GLU A 916 -15.95 5.34 18.75
CA GLU A 916 -16.77 4.14 18.63
C GLU A 916 -18.09 4.20 19.43
N GLY A 917 -19.21 4.02 18.72
CA GLY A 917 -20.57 4.02 19.26
C GLY A 917 -21.21 5.40 19.44
N VAL A 918 -20.44 6.50 19.31
CA VAL A 918 -21.00 7.86 19.35
C VAL A 918 -21.70 8.17 18.02
N ARG A 919 -22.89 8.75 18.11
CA ARG A 919 -23.77 9.02 16.98
C ARG A 919 -24.13 10.50 16.87
N LEU A 920 -23.86 11.08 15.72
CA LEU A 920 -24.15 12.47 15.37
C LEU A 920 -25.21 12.50 14.27
N SER A 921 -26.43 12.92 14.61
CA SER A 921 -27.53 13.06 13.66
C SER A 921 -27.85 14.54 13.43
N VAL A 922 -28.09 14.94 12.18
CA VAL A 922 -28.55 16.29 11.84
C VAL A 922 -29.80 16.20 10.98
N GLU A 923 -30.80 17.03 11.29
CA GLU A 923 -31.97 17.25 10.44
C GLU A 923 -32.06 18.71 10.02
N LEU A 924 -32.09 18.99 8.73
CA LEU A 924 -32.48 20.27 8.15
C LEU A 924 -33.93 20.19 7.69
N TYR A 925 -34.73 21.24 7.92
CA TYR A 925 -36.13 21.32 7.50
C TYR A 925 -36.51 22.72 6.99
N SER A 926 -37.53 22.76 6.14
CA SER A 926 -38.07 23.97 5.49
C SER A 926 -39.42 24.38 6.09
#